data_AF-H3H2B8-F1
#
_entry.id   AF-H3H2B8-F1
#
_cell.length_a   1.000
_cell.length_b   1.000
_cell.length_c   1.000
_cell.angle_alpha   90.00
_cell.angle_beta   90.00
_cell.angle_gamma   90.00
#
_symmetry.space_group_name_H-M   'P 1'
#
loop_
_entity.id
_entity.type
_entity.pdbx_description
1 polymer ?
#
loop_
_entity_poly.entity_id
_entity_poly.type
_entity_poly.pdbx_seq_one_letter_code
_entity_poly.pdbx_strand_id
1 'polypeptide(L)'
;MEIARGLGNLLETGWRPRRTIVLGSWDGEEYALLGSTEWVEDNAKLLKEEAVAYLNVDLLVGPLISASAAPSIARFVQDTASLLPANPFHGDTSAVDSASSLLDQWAKQMKEFRSPTGGLPAPGDRTLAPDHLINFMGSGSDFTPFYQHLGVISVNLAFGLTYASYGTYHSSMDSLHYMETQGDPHYASHASMAKWWGVLAMRLANDVVIPFDFSSYALVMREGLEQLEQRLADGEVSVELSQLYAAIEKFGANADAFQATARGLQSSGGTADASAWNNKAVQLERQLLSADGLPHRPWYKHVIFGPGFYEGYAGAAFPGITDCLAFYDDASIVQIHVDERGTDREVHAIINGQRLQDGNSAVIYGAIGDLTNVQPTPTRVFQAFAVSSALTCLAIYWLILNAGLATQLTTSKDHKTSKLCSTEQTFVGGVQSDKLQEFLHAYASKPHVCGTQQDYETALYTAEQLKAFGFDVEIKTYHTLLSYPISRRLAIIESPTTARELNLTEGSVAGDVCTSDAAALPPFLAYSPSGNVTASVVYANYGTKQDFEWLESSNVTVKGKIALIRLGGGIFRGLKAMTAAEFGLAGVLLYSDPQDDGFVRGPVYPEGPWRPEDSFQRGSLYVECGDPLTPGWASVPGAKYLKYEDVPTIPHVPALPLSYGQAKRILDMMRGPQAPMGWQGGLTLVGEYRIGGDESAVVNLDVQMNNSVAPIWDVVGTIEGLASPEEQVILGNHRDAWVCGAVDPGSGSSALLEIARGLGVLLKQGWRPHRTLVVASWDGEEYGLLGSTEFVEENGDQLKKHAVAYINVDTARVGPVVSADGSPAISRLLVETARDLPANRFLGNESEETLYDQWISQSDGSVGVLGSSSDFAAFIQHLGVTSANLRFKLSRSHQYGTYHSSMDSVVYSEKFADPNYATHVTTARWWGLVALRLADSAVIPFDFTSYASVMSEALATFASRLNCEQEQAVDLSALRNAIVHYGDSAALFHRRLTEATASHTQLEWWNRRLLLGERQLTLDKGLPHRPWYKHVVVGGGSDALYSGVSFPGLADCLTFRDDSSAIQSHADDITHTHSMPLQTSLLSQHRSAVGTALGLCYRLEHKAWSLE
;
A
#
# COMPACT_ATOMS: atom_id res chain seq x y z
N MET A 1 -29.24 14.87 13.46
CA MET A 1 -30.05 14.82 14.71
C MET A 1 -31.30 15.71 14.66
N GLU A 2 -31.20 16.98 14.25
CA GLU A 2 -32.37 17.89 14.24
C GLU A 2 -33.53 17.40 13.36
N ILE A 3 -33.24 16.76 12.21
CA ILE A 3 -34.25 16.12 11.36
C ILE A 3 -34.97 14.98 12.08
N ALA A 4 -34.23 14.13 12.80
CA ALA A 4 -34.82 13.03 13.57
C ALA A 4 -35.79 13.56 14.63
N ARG A 5 -35.43 14.66 15.31
CA ARG A 5 -36.30 15.36 16.26
C ARG A 5 -37.56 15.88 15.58
N GLY A 6 -37.42 16.55 14.43
CA GLY A 6 -38.56 17.07 13.65
C GLY A 6 -39.52 15.98 13.17
N LEU A 7 -38.99 14.89 12.61
CA LEU A 7 -39.77 13.72 12.20
C LEU A 7 -40.45 13.05 13.40
N GLY A 8 -39.76 12.94 14.53
CA GLY A 8 -40.31 12.43 15.79
C GLY A 8 -41.55 13.21 16.23
N ASN A 9 -41.47 14.55 16.23
CA ASN A 9 -42.62 15.40 16.55
C ASN A 9 -43.80 15.19 15.60
N LEU A 10 -43.55 14.99 14.30
CA LEU A 10 -44.61 14.69 13.33
C LEU A 10 -45.26 13.33 13.59
N LEU A 11 -44.49 12.32 14.00
CA LEU A 11 -45.04 11.02 14.37
C LEU A 11 -46.00 11.13 15.57
N GLU A 12 -45.75 12.04 16.50
CA GLU A 12 -46.65 12.34 17.64
C GLU A 12 -47.96 12.99 17.20
N THR A 13 -47.98 13.76 16.11
CA THR A 13 -49.23 14.32 15.56
C THR A 13 -50.06 13.29 14.78
N GLY A 14 -49.61 12.03 14.72
CA GLY A 14 -50.26 10.97 13.96
C GLY A 14 -49.87 10.93 12.47
N TRP A 15 -48.92 11.76 12.02
CA TRP A 15 -48.39 11.65 10.66
C TRP A 15 -47.67 10.32 10.49
N ARG A 16 -47.88 9.67 9.34
CA ARG A 16 -47.20 8.43 8.96
C ARG A 16 -46.76 8.54 7.50
N PRO A 17 -45.46 8.37 7.20
CA PRO A 17 -45.00 8.48 5.82
C PRO A 17 -45.50 7.29 4.98
N ARG A 18 -45.62 7.49 3.66
CA ARG A 18 -45.95 6.41 2.71
C ARG A 18 -44.76 5.49 2.43
N ARG A 19 -43.54 5.99 2.67
CA ARG A 19 -42.28 5.27 2.46
C ARG A 19 -41.42 5.38 3.70
N THR A 20 -40.68 4.33 4.00
CA THR A 20 -39.78 4.29 5.16
C THR A 20 -38.68 5.33 5.01
N ILE A 21 -38.41 6.10 6.08
CA ILE A 21 -37.24 6.97 6.17
C ILE A 21 -36.22 6.26 7.05
N VAL A 22 -35.02 6.06 6.52
CA VAL A 22 -33.87 5.51 7.24
C VAL A 22 -32.87 6.65 7.45
N LEU A 23 -32.40 6.83 8.68
CA LEU A 23 -31.36 7.80 9.01
C LEU A 23 -30.08 7.03 9.31
N GLY A 24 -29.02 7.30 8.53
CA GLY A 24 -27.70 6.70 8.69
C GLY A 24 -26.67 7.74 9.11
N SER A 25 -25.62 7.28 9.78
CA SER A 25 -24.37 8.00 10.01
C SER A 25 -23.26 6.97 9.74
N TRP A 26 -22.39 7.28 8.80
CA TRP A 26 -21.34 6.36 8.38
C TRP A 26 -20.04 6.70 9.11
N ASP A 27 -19.21 5.69 9.33
CA ASP A 27 -17.87 5.85 9.89
C ASP A 27 -16.84 5.42 8.82
N GLY A 28 -15.60 5.87 8.95
CA GLY A 28 -14.53 5.55 7.99
C GLY A 28 -14.63 6.25 6.64
N GLU A 29 -15.31 7.39 6.54
CA GLU A 29 -15.39 8.22 5.32
C GLU A 29 -13.97 8.59 4.83
N GLU A 30 -13.12 9.07 5.74
CA GLU A 30 -11.74 9.52 5.47
C GLU A 30 -10.77 8.41 5.06
N TYR A 31 -11.13 7.15 5.30
CA TYR A 31 -10.34 5.98 4.96
C TYR A 31 -10.84 5.29 3.68
N ALA A 32 -11.58 6.01 2.84
CA ALA A 32 -12.23 5.56 1.60
C ALA A 32 -13.68 5.06 1.75
N LEU A 33 -14.53 5.80 2.45
CA LEU A 33 -15.99 5.55 2.50
C LEU A 33 -16.35 4.16 3.04
N LEU A 34 -15.52 3.60 3.93
CA LEU A 34 -15.60 2.18 4.29
C LEU A 34 -16.95 1.80 4.91
N GLY A 35 -17.45 2.59 5.86
CA GLY A 35 -18.70 2.25 6.56
C GLY A 35 -19.92 2.28 5.65
N SER A 36 -20.02 3.27 4.75
CA SER A 36 -21.12 3.32 3.77
C SER A 36 -20.97 2.23 2.71
N THR A 37 -19.74 1.94 2.27
CA THR A 37 -19.46 0.89 1.27
C THR A 37 -19.84 -0.50 1.77
N GLU A 38 -19.29 -0.91 2.92
CA GLU A 38 -19.57 -2.23 3.50
C GLU A 38 -21.06 -2.42 3.79
N TRP A 39 -21.71 -1.41 4.36
CA TRP A 39 -23.14 -1.50 4.65
C TRP A 39 -23.98 -1.61 3.38
N VAL A 40 -23.64 -0.86 2.33
CA VAL A 40 -24.34 -0.91 1.05
C VAL A 40 -24.14 -2.27 0.37
N GLU A 41 -22.94 -2.85 0.43
CA GLU A 41 -22.65 -4.17 -0.12
C GLU A 41 -23.39 -5.28 0.64
N ASP A 42 -23.36 -5.25 1.97
CA ASP A 42 -24.09 -6.19 2.84
C ASP A 42 -25.60 -6.15 2.61
N ASN A 43 -26.14 -4.95 2.32
CA ASN A 43 -27.57 -4.72 2.11
C ASN A 43 -27.93 -4.59 0.63
N ALA A 44 -27.02 -4.93 -0.30
CA ALA A 44 -27.17 -4.63 -1.72
C ALA A 44 -28.46 -5.18 -2.32
N LYS A 45 -28.86 -6.40 -1.92
CA LYS A 45 -30.11 -7.01 -2.39
C LYS A 45 -31.33 -6.17 -1.98
N LEU A 46 -31.43 -5.84 -0.70
CA LEU A 46 -32.53 -5.04 -0.16
C LEU A 46 -32.57 -3.64 -0.81
N LEU A 47 -31.42 -2.99 -0.92
CA LEU A 47 -31.31 -1.65 -1.48
C LEU A 47 -31.63 -1.62 -2.98
N LYS A 48 -31.26 -2.65 -3.75
CA LYS A 48 -31.64 -2.77 -5.17
C LYS A 48 -33.14 -2.99 -5.37
N GLU A 49 -33.80 -3.67 -4.43
CA GLU A 49 -35.24 -3.95 -4.52
C GLU A 49 -36.08 -2.77 -4.02
N GLU A 50 -35.67 -2.13 -2.91
CA GLU A 50 -36.57 -1.26 -2.12
C GLU A 50 -36.09 0.20 -1.95
N ALA A 51 -34.80 0.51 -2.16
CA ALA A 51 -34.31 1.88 -1.93
C ALA A 51 -34.87 2.85 -2.98
N VAL A 52 -35.36 3.99 -2.52
CA VAL A 52 -35.95 5.02 -3.40
C VAL A 52 -34.93 6.08 -3.77
N ALA A 53 -34.27 6.65 -2.77
CA ALA A 53 -33.20 7.61 -2.94
C ALA A 53 -32.28 7.64 -1.72
N TYR A 54 -31.04 8.08 -1.91
CA TYR A 54 -30.10 8.40 -0.82
C TYR A 54 -29.84 9.91 -0.77
N LEU A 55 -30.03 10.52 0.40
CA LEU A 55 -29.89 11.96 0.61
C LEU A 55 -28.67 12.23 1.52
N ASN A 56 -27.57 12.68 0.92
CA ASN A 56 -26.29 12.89 1.58
C ASN A 56 -26.08 14.36 1.98
N VAL A 57 -25.48 14.57 3.15
CA VAL A 57 -24.95 15.86 3.61
C VAL A 57 -23.61 15.57 4.24
N ASP A 58 -22.57 16.20 3.71
CA ASP A 58 -21.18 15.97 4.11
C ASP A 58 -20.61 17.25 4.74
N LEU A 59 -20.56 18.36 3.97
CA LEU A 59 -19.93 19.60 4.41
C LEU A 59 -20.91 20.77 4.68
N LEU A 60 -20.80 21.39 5.86
CA LEU A 60 -21.61 22.56 6.28
C LEU A 60 -20.76 23.70 6.85
N VAL A 61 -20.16 24.51 5.99
CA VAL A 61 -19.32 25.64 6.40
C VAL A 61 -19.51 26.81 5.45
N GLY A 62 -19.98 27.97 5.89
CA GLY A 62 -20.12 29.17 5.06
C GLY A 62 -21.49 29.37 4.39
N PRO A 63 -21.67 30.46 3.61
CA PRO A 63 -22.96 30.85 3.03
C PRO A 63 -23.24 30.30 1.62
N LEU A 64 -22.24 29.75 0.92
CA LEU A 64 -22.37 29.37 -0.49
C LEU A 64 -23.05 28.02 -0.64
N ILE A 65 -24.06 27.94 -1.50
CA ILE A 65 -24.85 26.73 -1.71
C ILE A 65 -24.23 25.90 -2.84
N SER A 66 -24.08 24.60 -2.60
CA SER A 66 -23.68 23.64 -3.63
C SER A 66 -24.50 22.36 -3.49
N ALA A 67 -24.83 21.75 -4.63
CA ALA A 67 -25.41 20.42 -4.66
C ALA A 67 -24.87 19.64 -5.87
N SER A 68 -24.71 18.34 -5.70
CA SER A 68 -24.53 17.38 -6.79
C SER A 68 -25.60 16.31 -6.69
N ALA A 69 -26.17 15.90 -7.82
CA ALA A 69 -27.29 14.95 -7.80
C ALA A 69 -27.37 14.15 -9.09
N ALA A 70 -28.05 13.00 -9.04
CA ALA A 70 -28.52 12.36 -10.25
C ALA A 70 -29.44 13.32 -11.02
N PRO A 71 -29.34 13.44 -12.36
CA PRO A 71 -30.21 14.35 -13.13
C PRO A 71 -31.71 14.11 -12.90
N SER A 72 -32.09 12.88 -12.53
CA SER A 72 -33.48 12.48 -12.26
C SER A 72 -34.08 13.18 -11.04
N ILE A 73 -33.27 13.59 -10.06
CA ILE A 73 -33.75 14.29 -8.86
C ILE A 73 -33.42 15.78 -8.86
N ALA A 74 -32.64 16.25 -9.85
CA ALA A 74 -32.09 17.60 -9.88
C ALA A 74 -33.17 18.70 -9.77
N ARG A 75 -34.23 18.62 -10.58
CA ARG A 75 -35.33 19.59 -10.53
C ARG A 75 -36.04 19.60 -9.18
N PHE A 76 -36.23 18.44 -8.57
CA PHE A 76 -36.86 18.34 -7.25
C PHE A 76 -36.00 18.97 -6.14
N VAL A 77 -34.67 18.89 -6.25
CA VAL A 77 -33.74 19.59 -5.35
C VAL A 77 -33.89 21.11 -5.47
N GLN A 78 -34.00 21.65 -6.69
CA GLN A 78 -34.27 23.07 -6.91
C GLN A 78 -35.66 23.49 -6.39
N ASP A 79 -36.69 22.71 -6.71
CA ASP A 79 -38.06 22.97 -6.28
C ASP A 79 -38.16 23.03 -4.75
N THR A 80 -37.48 22.15 -4.03
CA THR A 80 -37.47 22.17 -2.56
C THR A 80 -36.66 23.33 -1.99
N ALA A 81 -35.56 23.74 -2.62
CA ALA A 81 -34.83 24.94 -2.23
C ALA A 81 -35.70 26.21 -2.40
N SER A 82 -36.55 26.26 -3.43
CA SER A 82 -37.46 27.40 -3.66
C SER A 82 -38.48 27.60 -2.54
N LEU A 83 -38.78 26.55 -1.77
CA LEU A 83 -39.73 26.60 -0.65
C LEU A 83 -39.11 27.15 0.64
N LEU A 84 -37.80 27.33 0.68
CA LEU A 84 -37.07 27.72 1.86
C LEU A 84 -36.68 29.20 1.79
N PRO A 85 -36.67 29.91 2.92
CA PRO A 85 -36.08 31.24 2.96
C PRO A 85 -34.57 31.15 2.67
N ALA A 86 -34.01 32.22 2.10
CA ALA A 86 -32.56 32.36 1.99
C ALA A 86 -31.84 32.21 3.35
N ASN A 87 -30.62 31.69 3.31
CA ASN A 87 -29.77 31.42 4.46
C ASN A 87 -29.20 32.73 5.05
N PRO A 88 -29.55 33.10 6.31
CA PRO A 88 -29.08 34.33 6.96
C PRO A 88 -27.72 34.14 7.65
N PHE A 89 -26.70 33.70 6.91
CA PHE A 89 -25.38 33.30 7.45
C PHE A 89 -24.73 34.33 8.40
N HIS A 90 -24.75 35.61 8.05
CA HIS A 90 -24.15 36.68 8.86
C HIS A 90 -25.07 37.22 9.98
N GLY A 91 -26.19 36.56 10.27
CA GLY A 91 -27.10 36.94 11.36
C GLY A 91 -27.98 38.17 11.09
N ASP A 92 -27.75 38.89 9.99
CA ASP A 92 -28.56 40.03 9.58
C ASP A 92 -29.72 39.61 8.67
N THR A 93 -30.93 39.58 9.23
CA THR A 93 -32.16 39.32 8.48
C THR A 93 -32.64 40.53 7.67
N SER A 94 -32.04 41.71 7.84
CA SER A 94 -32.35 42.94 7.10
C SER A 94 -31.60 43.05 5.76
N ALA A 95 -30.50 42.31 5.60
CA ALA A 95 -29.75 42.17 4.35
C ALA A 95 -30.29 41.05 3.43
N VAL A 96 -31.18 40.19 3.95
CA VAL A 96 -31.93 39.23 3.14
C VAL A 96 -33.04 40.01 2.45
N ASP A 97 -32.81 40.42 1.19
CA ASP A 97 -33.82 41.07 0.36
C ASP A 97 -35.14 40.33 0.51
N SER A 98 -36.19 41.07 0.87
CA SER A 98 -37.43 40.59 1.51
C SER A 98 -38.34 39.68 0.65
N ALA A 99 -37.80 39.04 -0.38
CA ALA A 99 -38.45 38.03 -1.20
C ALA A 99 -37.47 37.08 -1.94
N SER A 100 -36.36 36.65 -1.34
CA SER A 100 -35.48 35.64 -1.97
C SER A 100 -35.54 34.28 -1.26
N SER A 101 -35.88 33.23 -2.01
CA SER A 101 -35.79 31.84 -1.58
C SER A 101 -34.33 31.36 -1.51
N LEU A 102 -34.09 30.20 -0.90
CA LEU A 102 -32.77 29.55 -0.94
C LEU A 102 -32.31 29.29 -2.38
N LEU A 103 -33.24 29.00 -3.29
CA LEU A 103 -32.96 28.86 -4.73
C LEU A 103 -32.53 30.18 -5.37
N ASP A 104 -33.19 31.30 -5.04
CA ASP A 104 -32.81 32.62 -5.59
C ASP A 104 -31.41 33.04 -5.11
N GLN A 105 -31.09 32.75 -3.85
CA GLN A 105 -29.75 32.94 -3.29
C GLN A 105 -28.72 32.09 -4.05
N TRP A 106 -29.01 30.80 -4.27
CA TRP A 106 -28.13 29.89 -4.99
C TRP A 106 -27.89 30.32 -6.44
N ALA A 107 -28.95 30.71 -7.15
CA ALA A 107 -28.85 31.21 -8.52
C ALA A 107 -28.01 32.49 -8.61
N LYS A 108 -28.14 33.40 -7.65
CA LYS A 108 -27.33 34.62 -7.56
C LYS A 108 -25.85 34.28 -7.32
N GLN A 109 -25.57 33.40 -6.37
CA GLN A 109 -24.21 32.94 -6.05
C GLN A 109 -23.53 32.32 -7.28
N MET A 110 -24.21 31.42 -7.99
CA MET A 110 -23.68 30.80 -9.22
C MET A 110 -23.45 31.80 -10.35
N LYS A 111 -24.32 32.81 -10.49
CA LYS A 111 -24.13 33.89 -11.47
C LYS A 111 -22.88 34.73 -11.16
N GLU A 112 -22.62 35.01 -9.88
CA GLU A 112 -21.41 35.71 -9.44
C GLU A 112 -20.15 34.85 -9.68
N PHE A 113 -20.22 33.55 -9.38
CA PHE A 113 -19.13 32.60 -9.65
C PHE A 113 -18.74 32.54 -11.14
N ARG A 114 -19.74 32.57 -12.03
CA ARG A 114 -19.55 32.54 -13.49
C ARG A 114 -19.07 33.87 -14.09
N SER A 115 -18.94 34.95 -13.30
CA SER A 115 -18.49 36.26 -13.79
C SER A 115 -16.97 36.32 -14.01
N PRO A 116 -16.46 36.97 -15.07
CA PRO A 116 -15.02 37.15 -15.32
C PRO A 116 -14.24 37.84 -14.18
N THR A 117 -14.93 38.56 -13.31
CA THR A 117 -14.35 39.29 -12.16
C THR A 117 -14.17 38.42 -10.90
N GLY A 118 -14.56 37.14 -10.93
CA GLY A 118 -14.56 36.22 -9.78
C GLY A 118 -13.20 35.64 -9.34
N GLY A 119 -12.10 35.96 -10.03
CA GLY A 119 -10.74 35.78 -9.50
C GLY A 119 -10.09 34.39 -9.58
N LEU A 120 -10.71 33.38 -10.19
CA LEU A 120 -10.07 32.08 -10.49
C LEU A 120 -10.41 31.63 -11.93
N PRO A 121 -9.46 31.02 -12.68
CA PRO A 121 -9.72 30.53 -14.04
C PRO A 121 -10.71 29.36 -13.99
N ALA A 122 -11.80 29.42 -14.78
CA ALA A 122 -12.88 28.43 -14.78
C ALA A 122 -12.46 27.12 -15.46
N PRO A 123 -12.42 25.97 -14.75
CA PRO A 123 -12.30 24.66 -15.36
C PRO A 123 -13.71 24.07 -15.59
N GLY A 124 -14.43 24.56 -16.61
CA GLY A 124 -15.81 24.17 -16.92
C GLY A 124 -16.80 24.54 -15.80
N ASP A 125 -18.07 24.84 -16.10
CA ASP A 125 -19.00 25.22 -15.02
C ASP A 125 -19.43 24.04 -14.13
N ARG A 126 -19.01 22.81 -14.47
CA ARG A 126 -19.26 21.52 -13.80
C ARG A 126 -20.72 21.20 -13.48
N THR A 127 -21.65 22.03 -13.94
CA THR A 127 -23.09 21.86 -13.74
C THR A 127 -23.71 20.95 -14.80
N LEU A 128 -24.80 20.28 -14.43
CA LEU A 128 -25.71 19.52 -15.28
C LEU A 128 -26.42 20.48 -16.25
N ALA A 129 -25.70 21.03 -17.22
CA ALA A 129 -26.12 22.19 -18.01
C ALA A 129 -26.23 23.51 -17.21
N PRO A 130 -25.99 24.67 -17.87
CA PRO A 130 -25.92 25.96 -17.19
C PRO A 130 -27.16 26.35 -16.37
N ASP A 131 -28.33 25.82 -16.72
CA ASP A 131 -29.64 26.19 -16.15
C ASP A 131 -30.06 25.37 -14.91
N HIS A 132 -29.40 24.25 -14.61
CA HIS A 132 -29.84 23.35 -13.52
C HIS A 132 -29.12 23.53 -12.18
N LEU A 133 -28.11 24.41 -12.09
CA LEU A 133 -27.37 24.78 -10.87
C LEU A 133 -26.69 23.60 -10.09
N ILE A 134 -26.88 22.36 -10.53
CA ILE A 134 -26.47 21.13 -9.83
C ILE A 134 -25.27 20.52 -10.54
N ASN A 135 -24.29 20.03 -9.79
CA ASN A 135 -23.07 19.41 -10.34
C ASN A 135 -23.22 17.90 -10.60
N PHE A 136 -22.35 17.34 -11.45
CA PHE A 136 -22.21 15.88 -11.56
C PHE A 136 -21.76 15.27 -10.23
N MET A 137 -22.29 14.08 -9.92
CA MET A 137 -21.85 13.30 -8.77
C MET A 137 -20.58 12.52 -9.13
N GLY A 138 -19.44 12.93 -8.56
CA GLY A 138 -18.18 12.21 -8.64
C GLY A 138 -18.09 11.07 -7.63
N SER A 139 -16.96 10.99 -6.93
CA SER A 139 -16.69 10.07 -5.82
C SER A 139 -16.08 10.84 -4.66
N GLY A 140 -16.20 10.36 -3.42
CA GLY A 140 -15.56 10.99 -2.27
C GLY A 140 -16.48 11.52 -1.19
N SER A 141 -17.74 11.07 -1.20
CA SER A 141 -18.60 11.04 -0.01
C SER A 141 -19.53 9.82 -0.08
N ASP A 142 -20.25 9.54 1.00
CA ASP A 142 -21.01 8.31 1.24
C ASP A 142 -22.09 7.97 0.22
N PHE A 143 -22.47 8.89 -0.67
CA PHE A 143 -23.38 8.57 -1.77
C PHE A 143 -22.77 7.63 -2.81
N THR A 144 -21.44 7.49 -2.83
CA THR A 144 -20.69 6.78 -3.87
C THR A 144 -21.17 5.33 -4.05
N PRO A 145 -21.22 4.46 -3.01
CA PRO A 145 -21.70 3.09 -3.16
C PRO A 145 -23.20 3.01 -3.50
N PHE A 146 -24.03 3.97 -3.04
CA PHE A 146 -25.44 4.01 -3.39
C PHE A 146 -25.66 4.30 -4.87
N TYR A 147 -25.04 5.36 -5.39
CA TYR A 147 -25.25 5.82 -6.74
C TYR A 147 -24.44 5.02 -7.75
N GLN A 148 -23.11 4.96 -7.56
CA GLN A 148 -22.19 4.43 -8.56
C GLN A 148 -22.17 2.90 -8.62
N HIS A 149 -22.46 2.21 -7.50
CA HIS A 149 -22.42 0.75 -7.42
C HIS A 149 -23.81 0.10 -7.48
N LEU A 150 -24.83 0.70 -6.85
CA LEU A 150 -26.19 0.15 -6.81
C LEU A 150 -27.23 0.87 -7.70
N GLY A 151 -26.90 2.02 -8.28
CA GLY A 151 -27.85 2.79 -9.10
C GLY A 151 -29.02 3.35 -8.28
N VAL A 152 -28.80 3.64 -7.00
CA VAL A 152 -29.78 4.31 -6.14
C VAL A 152 -29.68 5.81 -6.39
N ILE A 153 -30.78 6.42 -6.84
CA ILE A 153 -30.87 7.86 -7.12
C ILE A 153 -30.41 8.64 -5.89
N SER A 154 -29.41 9.49 -6.06
CA SER A 154 -28.74 10.14 -4.93
C SER A 154 -28.61 11.65 -5.12
N VAL A 155 -28.45 12.35 -3.99
CA VAL A 155 -28.10 13.77 -3.94
C VAL A 155 -27.10 14.00 -2.80
N ASN A 156 -26.14 14.89 -3.02
CA ASN A 156 -25.24 15.43 -2.02
C ASN A 156 -25.41 16.94 -1.91
N LEU A 157 -25.66 17.43 -0.70
CA LEU A 157 -25.92 18.84 -0.41
C LEU A 157 -24.81 19.40 0.49
N ALA A 158 -24.36 20.63 0.21
CA ALA A 158 -23.30 21.27 0.99
C ALA A 158 -23.47 22.79 1.11
N PHE A 159 -22.84 23.35 2.15
CA PHE A 159 -22.54 24.77 2.26
C PHE A 159 -21.02 25.00 2.31
N GLY A 160 -20.53 26.00 1.56
CA GLY A 160 -19.11 26.39 1.45
C GLY A 160 -18.82 27.85 1.83
N LEU A 161 -17.62 28.11 2.36
CA LEU A 161 -17.11 29.48 2.59
C LEU A 161 -16.59 30.10 1.29
N THR A 162 -16.03 29.25 0.45
CA THR A 162 -15.61 29.57 -0.92
C THR A 162 -16.04 28.41 -1.83
N TYR A 163 -15.87 28.56 -3.14
CA TYR A 163 -16.07 27.45 -4.08
C TYR A 163 -14.91 26.44 -4.11
N ALA A 164 -13.89 26.65 -3.26
CA ALA A 164 -12.82 25.71 -2.95
C ALA A 164 -12.94 25.23 -1.49
N SER A 165 -12.15 24.22 -1.11
CA SER A 165 -12.07 23.74 0.27
C SER A 165 -11.73 24.89 1.23
N TYR A 166 -12.38 24.91 2.40
CA TYR A 166 -12.10 25.90 3.44
C TYR A 166 -10.74 25.64 4.08
N GLY A 167 -10.04 26.70 4.49
CA GLY A 167 -8.61 26.64 4.84
C GLY A 167 -8.24 25.79 6.07
N THR A 168 -9.22 25.22 6.77
CA THR A 168 -8.98 24.32 7.91
C THR A 168 -9.40 22.87 7.65
N TYR A 169 -9.94 22.56 6.46
CA TYR A 169 -10.33 21.20 6.07
C TYR A 169 -9.17 20.21 6.30
N HIS A 170 -9.45 19.07 6.94
CA HIS A 170 -8.44 18.05 7.32
C HIS A 170 -7.26 18.56 8.13
N SER A 171 -7.48 19.58 8.96
CA SER A 171 -6.46 20.09 9.89
C SER A 171 -6.97 20.09 11.32
N SER A 172 -6.05 20.12 12.28
CA SER A 172 -6.38 20.32 13.70
C SER A 172 -7.06 21.66 14.00
N MET A 173 -7.11 22.58 13.02
CA MET A 173 -7.79 23.86 13.15
C MET A 173 -9.28 23.76 12.83
N ASP A 174 -9.73 22.64 12.23
CA ASP A 174 -11.14 22.33 12.09
C ASP A 174 -11.74 22.02 13.46
N SER A 175 -12.30 23.05 14.07
CA SER A 175 -12.60 23.06 15.49
C SER A 175 -13.90 23.79 15.74
N LEU A 176 -14.51 23.52 16.89
CA LEU A 176 -15.69 24.26 17.33
C LEU A 176 -15.43 25.78 17.33
N HIS A 177 -14.22 26.20 17.71
CA HIS A 177 -13.85 27.61 17.68
C HIS A 177 -13.86 28.18 16.26
N TYR A 178 -13.32 27.45 15.28
CA TYR A 178 -13.40 27.85 13.88
C TYR A 178 -14.85 27.92 13.41
N MET A 179 -15.67 26.91 13.72
CA MET A 179 -17.07 26.89 13.36
C MET A 179 -17.85 28.07 13.96
N GLU A 180 -17.67 28.38 15.23
CA GLU A 180 -18.39 29.46 15.91
C GLU A 180 -17.88 30.87 15.57
N THR A 181 -16.71 31.00 14.94
CA THR A 181 -16.13 32.31 14.61
C THR A 181 -16.06 32.61 13.13
N GLN A 182 -15.87 31.60 12.28
CA GLN A 182 -15.67 31.74 10.83
C GLN A 182 -16.58 30.81 10.03
N GLY A 183 -16.71 29.55 10.46
CA GLY A 183 -17.36 28.49 9.68
C GLY A 183 -18.87 28.63 9.56
N ASP A 184 -19.58 28.79 10.68
CA ASP A 184 -21.02 29.12 10.74
C ASP A 184 -21.32 29.83 12.07
N PRO A 185 -20.92 31.11 12.23
CA PRO A 185 -20.93 31.80 13.53
C PRO A 185 -22.30 31.88 14.23
N HIS A 186 -23.38 31.59 13.51
CA HIS A 186 -24.76 31.59 14.01
C HIS A 186 -25.50 30.28 13.77
N TYR A 187 -24.80 29.22 13.31
CA TYR A 187 -25.39 27.95 12.89
C TYR A 187 -26.55 28.11 11.88
N ALA A 188 -26.50 29.17 11.07
CA ALA A 188 -27.55 29.53 10.12
C ALA A 188 -27.52 28.62 8.89
N SER A 189 -26.34 28.22 8.43
CA SER A 189 -26.19 27.21 7.37
C SER A 189 -26.63 25.83 7.85
N HIS A 190 -26.27 25.45 9.08
CA HIS A 190 -26.75 24.22 9.71
C HIS A 190 -28.28 24.17 9.80
N ALA A 191 -28.90 25.26 10.27
CA ALA A 191 -30.36 25.36 10.37
C ALA A 191 -31.03 25.35 9.00
N SER A 192 -30.45 26.02 8.00
CA SER A 192 -30.96 26.03 6.62
C SER A 192 -30.86 24.65 5.97
N MET A 193 -29.74 23.94 6.15
CA MET A 193 -29.58 22.58 5.66
C MET A 193 -30.57 21.62 6.32
N ALA A 194 -30.75 21.69 7.65
CA ALA A 194 -31.70 20.83 8.35
C ALA A 194 -33.13 20.98 7.81
N LYS A 195 -33.54 22.21 7.44
CA LYS A 195 -34.82 22.48 6.78
C LYS A 195 -34.85 21.88 5.37
N TRP A 196 -33.81 22.08 4.57
CA TRP A 196 -33.77 21.60 3.20
C TRP A 196 -33.75 20.09 3.09
N TRP A 197 -32.83 19.45 3.81
CA TRP A 197 -32.70 18.01 3.88
C TRP A 197 -33.97 17.35 4.45
N GLY A 198 -34.60 17.99 5.45
CA GLY A 198 -35.89 17.56 5.99
C GLY A 198 -37.06 17.66 5.00
N VAL A 199 -37.19 18.76 4.26
CA VAL A 199 -38.24 18.94 3.24
C VAL A 199 -38.09 17.92 2.10
N LEU A 200 -36.85 17.68 1.63
CA LEU A 200 -36.56 16.64 0.64
C LEU A 200 -37.02 15.25 1.13
N ALA A 201 -36.59 14.87 2.33
CA ALA A 201 -36.94 13.58 2.92
C ALA A 201 -38.46 13.42 3.10
N MET A 202 -39.14 14.45 3.63
CA MET A 202 -40.59 14.41 3.83
C MET A 202 -41.37 14.30 2.53
N ARG A 203 -41.00 15.06 1.50
CA ARG A 203 -41.68 15.03 0.21
C ARG A 203 -41.46 13.70 -0.51
N LEU A 204 -40.26 13.15 -0.51
CA LEU A 204 -40.02 11.79 -1.03
C LEU A 204 -40.78 10.73 -0.26
N ALA A 205 -40.92 10.88 1.05
CA ALA A 205 -41.64 9.94 1.89
C ALA A 205 -43.17 10.03 1.76
N ASN A 206 -43.71 11.19 1.34
CA ASN A 206 -45.15 11.47 1.40
C ASN A 206 -45.83 11.66 0.03
N ASP A 207 -45.12 12.15 -0.99
CA ASP A 207 -45.69 12.42 -2.31
C ASP A 207 -46.21 11.12 -2.94
N VAL A 208 -47.44 11.16 -3.46
CA VAL A 208 -48.12 9.96 -4.02
C VAL A 208 -47.36 9.42 -5.22
N VAL A 209 -46.91 10.32 -6.10
CA VAL A 209 -46.02 10.04 -7.24
C VAL A 209 -44.65 10.62 -6.90
N ILE A 210 -43.60 9.81 -6.97
CA ILE A 210 -42.22 10.25 -6.68
C ILE A 210 -41.80 11.30 -7.73
N PRO A 211 -41.22 12.44 -7.30
CA PRO A 211 -40.91 13.57 -8.18
C PRO A 211 -39.57 13.38 -8.93
N PHE A 212 -39.35 12.21 -9.53
CA PHE A 212 -38.20 11.99 -10.41
C PHE A 212 -38.51 12.42 -11.84
N ASP A 213 -37.63 13.21 -12.44
CA ASP A 213 -37.74 13.77 -13.78
C ASP A 213 -36.56 13.36 -14.65
N PHE A 214 -36.76 12.37 -15.52
CA PHE A 214 -35.72 11.87 -16.41
C PHE A 214 -35.56 12.74 -17.68
N SER A 215 -36.39 13.77 -17.91
CA SER A 215 -36.27 14.60 -19.12
C SER A 215 -34.95 15.36 -19.19
N SER A 216 -34.34 15.66 -18.04
CA SER A 216 -33.02 16.30 -17.95
C SER A 216 -31.86 15.41 -18.41
N TYR A 217 -32.00 14.08 -18.43
CA TYR A 217 -30.90 13.19 -18.82
C TYR A 217 -30.47 13.41 -20.27
N ALA A 218 -31.40 13.57 -21.21
CA ALA A 218 -31.04 13.70 -22.62
C ALA A 218 -30.26 15.00 -22.89
N LEU A 219 -30.62 16.09 -22.21
CA LEU A 219 -29.89 17.34 -22.27
C LEU A 219 -28.45 17.16 -21.76
N VAL A 220 -28.31 16.59 -20.56
CA VAL A 220 -27.01 16.38 -19.90
C VAL A 220 -26.14 15.38 -20.68
N MET A 221 -26.72 14.31 -21.20
CA MET A 221 -26.02 13.34 -22.05
C MET A 221 -25.52 13.98 -23.35
N ARG A 222 -26.32 14.87 -23.96
CA ARG A 222 -25.91 15.56 -25.19
C ARG A 222 -24.73 16.50 -24.94
N GLU A 223 -24.81 17.35 -23.92
CA GLU A 223 -23.69 18.24 -23.57
C GLU A 223 -22.45 17.46 -23.13
N GLY A 224 -22.63 16.36 -22.40
CA GLY A 224 -21.55 15.45 -22.04
C GLY A 224 -20.89 14.79 -23.25
N LEU A 225 -21.68 14.47 -24.28
CA LEU A 225 -21.18 13.90 -25.52
C LEU A 225 -20.43 14.93 -26.36
N GLU A 226 -20.90 16.18 -26.43
CA GLU A 226 -20.18 17.29 -27.07
C GLU A 226 -18.82 17.54 -26.39
N GLN A 227 -18.75 17.47 -25.06
CA GLN A 227 -17.49 17.57 -24.32
C GLN A 227 -16.58 16.36 -24.57
N LEU A 228 -17.15 15.16 -24.69
CA LEU A 228 -16.41 13.95 -25.00
C LEU A 228 -15.84 14.00 -26.42
N GLU A 229 -16.59 14.52 -27.40
CA GLU A 229 -16.11 14.76 -28.77
C GLU A 229 -14.88 15.65 -28.79
N GLN A 230 -14.89 16.73 -27.99
CA GLN A 230 -13.72 17.60 -27.87
C GLN A 230 -12.53 16.83 -27.28
N ARG A 231 -12.73 16.02 -26.23
CA ARG A 231 -11.67 15.19 -25.63
C ARG A 231 -11.12 14.14 -26.60
N LEU A 232 -11.99 13.52 -27.40
CA LEU A 232 -11.61 12.56 -28.44
C LEU A 232 -10.77 13.25 -29.53
N ALA A 233 -11.16 14.46 -29.94
CA ALA A 233 -10.42 15.26 -30.91
C ALA A 233 -9.04 15.70 -30.35
N ASP A 234 -8.99 16.16 -29.10
CA ASP A 234 -7.74 16.56 -28.43
C ASP A 234 -6.79 15.35 -28.26
N GLY A 235 -7.33 14.15 -28.06
CA GLY A 235 -6.59 12.89 -27.96
C GLY A 235 -6.30 12.19 -29.30
N GLU A 236 -6.67 12.79 -30.43
CA GLU A 236 -6.54 12.20 -31.78
C GLU A 236 -7.20 10.81 -31.95
N VAL A 237 -8.23 10.49 -31.15
CA VAL A 237 -8.97 9.22 -31.19
C VAL A 237 -10.21 9.34 -32.06
N SER A 238 -10.27 8.57 -33.15
CA SER A 238 -11.40 8.60 -34.11
C SER A 238 -12.41 7.49 -33.84
N VAL A 239 -13.61 7.85 -33.37
CA VAL A 239 -14.75 6.94 -33.14
C VAL A 239 -16.06 7.47 -33.76
N GLU A 240 -16.98 6.56 -34.08
CA GLU A 240 -18.29 6.81 -34.66
C GLU A 240 -19.33 7.03 -33.54
N LEU A 241 -19.86 8.24 -33.42
CA LEU A 241 -20.79 8.62 -32.34
C LEU A 241 -22.25 8.78 -32.78
N SER A 242 -22.58 8.63 -34.07
CA SER A 242 -23.94 8.90 -34.57
C SER A 242 -24.99 7.97 -33.95
N GLN A 243 -24.62 6.73 -33.64
CA GLN A 243 -25.51 5.80 -32.92
C GLN A 243 -25.77 6.26 -31.49
N LEU A 244 -24.76 6.78 -30.80
CA LEU A 244 -24.90 7.30 -29.45
C LEU A 244 -25.76 8.58 -29.43
N TYR A 245 -25.57 9.50 -30.38
CA TYR A 245 -26.48 10.65 -30.57
C TYR A 245 -27.92 10.21 -30.82
N ALA A 246 -28.15 9.25 -31.71
CA ALA A 246 -29.50 8.75 -32.00
C ALA A 246 -30.14 8.07 -30.78
N ALA A 247 -29.34 7.35 -29.98
CA ALA A 247 -29.80 6.74 -28.73
C ALA A 247 -30.21 7.80 -27.69
N ILE A 248 -29.43 8.87 -27.53
CA ILE A 248 -29.72 9.99 -26.63
C ILE A 248 -31.01 10.70 -27.06
N GLU A 249 -31.19 11.01 -28.34
CA GLU A 249 -32.43 11.64 -28.84
C GLU A 249 -33.66 10.77 -28.56
N LYS A 250 -33.54 9.46 -28.81
CA LYS A 250 -34.62 8.51 -28.56
C LYS A 250 -34.89 8.33 -27.06
N PHE A 251 -33.86 8.35 -26.22
CA PHE A 251 -34.02 8.37 -24.77
C PHE A 251 -34.76 9.64 -24.33
N GLY A 252 -34.42 10.81 -24.87
CA GLY A 252 -35.08 12.09 -24.56
C GLY A 252 -36.57 12.08 -24.87
N ALA A 253 -36.95 11.69 -26.10
CA ALA A 253 -38.37 11.59 -26.47
C ALA A 253 -39.17 10.64 -25.55
N ASN A 254 -38.53 9.54 -25.15
CA ASN A 254 -39.09 8.55 -24.24
C ASN A 254 -39.21 9.08 -22.80
N ALA A 255 -38.20 9.82 -22.32
CA ALA A 255 -38.19 10.46 -21.02
C ALA A 255 -39.26 11.57 -20.93
N ASP A 256 -39.47 12.33 -22.00
CA ASP A 256 -40.54 13.34 -22.10
C ASP A 256 -41.93 12.69 -22.02
N ALA A 257 -42.14 11.58 -22.75
CA ALA A 257 -43.39 10.82 -22.68
C ALA A 257 -43.61 10.21 -21.29
N PHE A 258 -42.54 9.70 -20.67
CA PHE A 258 -42.56 9.21 -19.29
C PHE A 258 -42.98 10.33 -18.33
N GLN A 259 -42.36 11.51 -18.44
CA GLN A 259 -42.64 12.65 -17.58
C GLN A 259 -44.05 13.23 -17.80
N ALA A 260 -44.57 13.23 -19.03
CA ALA A 260 -45.95 13.61 -19.31
C ALA A 260 -46.96 12.69 -18.60
N THR A 261 -46.67 11.38 -18.54
CA THR A 261 -47.51 10.40 -17.83
C THR A 261 -47.44 10.61 -16.31
N ALA A 262 -46.25 10.87 -15.75
CA ALA A 262 -46.09 11.19 -14.33
C ALA A 262 -46.94 12.41 -13.92
N ARG A 263 -46.92 13.50 -14.72
CA ARG A 263 -47.75 14.70 -14.49
C ARG A 263 -49.26 14.41 -14.59
N GLY A 264 -49.65 13.50 -15.48
CA GLY A 264 -51.02 13.02 -15.61
C GLY A 264 -51.50 12.29 -14.35
N LEU A 265 -50.66 11.41 -13.79
CA LEU A 265 -50.93 10.68 -12.54
C LEU A 265 -50.98 11.60 -11.32
N GLN A 266 -50.10 12.60 -11.25
CA GLN A 266 -50.13 13.62 -10.20
C GLN A 266 -51.44 14.41 -10.23
N SER A 267 -51.95 14.74 -11.42
CA SER A 267 -53.20 15.48 -11.61
C SER A 267 -54.46 14.66 -11.33
N SER A 268 -54.43 13.33 -11.54
CA SER A 268 -55.61 12.46 -11.43
C SER A 268 -55.88 11.91 -10.02
N GLY A 269 -54.91 11.99 -9.11
CA GLY A 269 -55.05 11.59 -7.70
C GLY A 269 -55.25 10.08 -7.45
N GLY A 270 -55.12 9.24 -8.48
CA GLY A 270 -55.33 7.79 -8.40
C GLY A 270 -54.20 7.04 -7.68
N THR A 271 -54.52 6.29 -6.64
CA THR A 271 -53.52 5.60 -5.78
C THR A 271 -53.08 4.23 -6.28
N ALA A 272 -53.87 3.54 -7.12
CA ALA A 272 -53.55 2.21 -7.62
C ALA A 272 -52.48 2.22 -8.74
N ASP A 273 -52.56 3.18 -9.66
CA ASP A 273 -51.60 3.33 -10.76
C ASP A 273 -50.26 3.96 -10.31
N ALA A 274 -50.28 4.71 -9.20
CA ALA A 274 -49.10 5.40 -8.68
C ALA A 274 -48.03 4.46 -8.11
N SER A 275 -48.41 3.31 -7.52
CA SER A 275 -47.43 2.36 -6.96
C SER A 275 -46.60 1.68 -8.05
N ALA A 276 -47.26 1.19 -9.11
CA ALA A 276 -46.58 0.62 -10.28
C ALA A 276 -45.70 1.65 -10.98
N TRP A 277 -46.17 2.89 -11.10
CA TRP A 277 -45.40 3.99 -11.65
C TRP A 277 -44.14 4.31 -10.84
N ASN A 278 -44.28 4.42 -9.51
CA ASN A 278 -43.17 4.70 -8.61
C ASN A 278 -42.09 3.61 -8.68
N ASN A 279 -42.49 2.34 -8.73
CA ASN A 279 -41.56 1.23 -8.90
C ASN A 279 -40.80 1.36 -10.23
N LYS A 280 -41.49 1.72 -11.32
CA LYS A 280 -40.84 1.96 -12.62
C LYS A 280 -39.85 3.13 -12.56
N ALA A 281 -40.22 4.24 -11.91
CA ALA A 281 -39.35 5.41 -11.77
C ALA A 281 -38.08 5.10 -10.94
N VAL A 282 -38.22 4.32 -9.87
CA VAL A 282 -37.12 3.91 -8.99
C VAL A 282 -36.18 2.92 -9.69
N GLN A 283 -36.71 2.01 -10.50
CA GLN A 283 -35.90 0.99 -11.18
C GLN A 283 -35.13 1.51 -12.41
N LEU A 284 -35.51 2.66 -12.98
CA LEU A 284 -34.91 3.16 -14.22
C LEU A 284 -33.41 3.44 -14.08
N GLU A 285 -33.00 4.11 -13.00
CA GLU A 285 -31.58 4.42 -12.72
C GLU A 285 -30.70 3.17 -12.64
N ARG A 286 -31.24 2.08 -12.09
CA ARG A 286 -30.51 0.80 -11.95
C ARG A 286 -30.24 0.10 -13.28
N GLN A 287 -30.98 0.46 -14.33
CA GLN A 287 -30.75 -0.03 -15.69
C GLN A 287 -29.59 0.70 -16.36
N LEU A 288 -29.08 1.77 -15.77
CA LEU A 288 -27.87 2.47 -16.21
C LEU A 288 -26.64 1.91 -15.49
N LEU A 289 -26.65 0.63 -15.10
CA LEU A 289 -25.52 -0.06 -14.49
C LEU A 289 -24.98 -1.13 -15.43
N SER A 290 -23.66 -1.18 -15.54
CA SER A 290 -22.95 -2.30 -16.16
C SER A 290 -22.81 -3.43 -15.14
N ALA A 291 -23.15 -4.66 -15.54
CA ALA A 291 -22.91 -5.84 -14.71
C ALA A 291 -21.40 -6.08 -14.50
N ASP A 292 -20.61 -5.81 -15.53
CA ASP A 292 -19.15 -5.97 -15.55
C ASP A 292 -18.42 -4.75 -14.95
N GLY A 293 -19.15 -3.65 -14.73
CA GLY A 293 -18.60 -2.38 -14.26
C GLY A 293 -18.00 -1.51 -15.36
N LEU A 294 -17.34 -0.43 -14.97
CA LEU A 294 -16.60 0.46 -15.86
C LEU A 294 -15.24 -0.16 -16.24
N PRO A 295 -14.72 0.11 -17.45
CA PRO A 295 -13.37 -0.25 -17.86
C PRO A 295 -12.34 0.18 -16.83
N HIS A 296 -11.37 -0.68 -16.54
CA HIS A 296 -10.29 -0.45 -15.54
C HIS A 296 -10.75 -0.25 -14.09
N ARG A 297 -12.04 -0.05 -13.81
CA ARG A 297 -12.61 0.21 -12.47
C ARG A 297 -13.96 -0.51 -12.28
N PRO A 298 -14.00 -1.85 -12.26
CA PRO A 298 -15.23 -2.64 -12.31
C PRO A 298 -16.15 -2.49 -11.09
N TRP A 299 -15.65 -1.91 -10.00
CA TRP A 299 -16.48 -1.59 -8.84
C TRP A 299 -17.47 -0.45 -9.12
N TYR A 300 -17.07 0.53 -9.93
CA TYR A 300 -17.98 1.57 -10.42
C TYR A 300 -18.80 0.97 -11.57
N LYS A 301 -20.12 1.09 -11.50
CA LYS A 301 -21.03 0.42 -12.44
C LYS A 301 -21.87 1.39 -13.23
N HIS A 302 -22.04 2.62 -12.77
CA HIS A 302 -22.92 3.58 -13.44
C HIS A 302 -22.33 4.10 -14.75
N VAL A 303 -23.10 3.92 -15.80
CA VAL A 303 -22.68 3.84 -17.20
C VAL A 303 -22.69 5.19 -17.91
N ILE A 304 -23.54 6.10 -17.43
CA ILE A 304 -23.75 7.43 -18.01
C ILE A 304 -22.99 8.50 -17.23
N PHE A 305 -22.89 8.36 -15.91
CA PHE A 305 -22.26 9.34 -15.03
C PHE A 305 -21.44 8.64 -13.96
N GLY A 306 -20.24 9.13 -13.68
CA GLY A 306 -19.34 8.54 -12.69
C GLY A 306 -18.18 9.45 -12.38
N PRO A 307 -17.37 9.15 -11.35
CA PRO A 307 -16.13 9.89 -11.12
C PRO A 307 -15.22 9.79 -12.35
N GLY A 308 -14.65 10.91 -12.79
CA GLY A 308 -13.57 10.86 -13.78
C GLY A 308 -12.34 10.16 -13.19
N PHE A 309 -11.58 9.42 -14.00
CA PHE A 309 -10.39 8.70 -13.52
C PHE A 309 -9.36 9.63 -12.88
N TYR A 310 -9.03 10.73 -13.55
CA TYR A 310 -8.08 11.74 -13.04
C TYR A 310 -8.75 12.83 -12.22
N GLU A 311 -10.05 13.06 -12.43
CA GLU A 311 -10.78 14.13 -11.76
C GLU A 311 -11.31 13.73 -10.37
N GLY A 312 -11.38 12.43 -10.06
CA GLY A 312 -11.67 11.86 -8.73
C GLY A 312 -12.97 12.36 -8.11
N TYR A 313 -12.88 13.48 -7.37
CA TYR A 313 -14.01 14.16 -6.74
C TYR A 313 -15.02 14.78 -7.72
N ALA A 314 -14.61 15.09 -8.94
CA ALA A 314 -15.54 15.59 -9.96
C ALA A 314 -16.17 14.44 -10.75
N GLY A 315 -17.48 14.55 -11.00
CA GLY A 315 -18.17 13.64 -11.90
C GLY A 315 -17.93 13.98 -13.37
N ALA A 316 -17.98 12.95 -14.20
CA ALA A 316 -17.83 12.99 -15.65
C ALA A 316 -19.01 12.28 -16.33
N ALA A 317 -19.36 12.73 -17.53
CA ALA A 317 -20.29 12.04 -18.41
C ALA A 317 -19.56 10.94 -19.20
N PHE A 318 -20.24 9.83 -19.43
CA PHE A 318 -19.73 8.62 -20.08
C PHE A 318 -18.39 8.15 -19.50
N PRO A 319 -18.33 7.88 -18.18
CA PRO A 319 -17.09 7.62 -17.48
C PRO A 319 -16.32 6.43 -18.07
N GLY A 320 -17.03 5.41 -18.61
CA GLY A 320 -16.36 4.29 -19.27
C GLY A 320 -15.59 4.68 -20.54
N ILE A 321 -16.10 5.64 -21.33
CA ILE A 321 -15.40 6.13 -22.52
C ILE A 321 -14.25 7.05 -22.11
N THR A 322 -14.47 7.94 -21.15
CA THR A 322 -13.38 8.80 -20.64
C THR A 322 -12.29 8.02 -19.93
N ASP A 323 -12.62 6.89 -19.30
CA ASP A 323 -11.64 5.98 -18.71
C ASP A 323 -10.81 5.34 -19.81
N CYS A 324 -11.42 4.88 -20.91
CA CYS A 324 -10.65 4.39 -22.06
C CYS A 324 -9.64 5.42 -22.57
N LEU A 325 -10.02 6.69 -22.65
CA LEU A 325 -9.10 7.78 -23.01
C LEU A 325 -8.03 8.03 -21.95
N ALA A 326 -8.37 7.93 -20.67
CA ALA A 326 -7.44 8.10 -19.56
C ALA A 326 -6.35 7.01 -19.53
N PHE A 327 -6.68 5.82 -20.02
CA PHE A 327 -5.81 4.66 -20.13
C PHE A 327 -5.21 4.46 -21.53
N TYR A 328 -5.44 5.40 -22.45
CA TYR A 328 -4.96 5.37 -23.83
C TYR A 328 -5.37 4.10 -24.61
N ASP A 329 -6.56 3.56 -24.30
CA ASP A 329 -7.13 2.44 -25.04
C ASP A 329 -7.31 2.82 -26.52
N ASP A 330 -7.09 1.84 -27.40
CA ASP A 330 -7.18 2.08 -28.83
C ASP A 330 -8.60 2.46 -29.28
N ALA A 331 -8.70 3.10 -30.45
CA ALA A 331 -9.97 3.55 -30.99
C ALA A 331 -11.01 2.42 -31.15
N SER A 332 -10.59 1.16 -31.27
CA SER A 332 -11.50 0.02 -31.38
C SER A 332 -12.13 -0.37 -30.04
N ILE A 333 -11.37 -0.30 -28.94
CA ILE A 333 -11.88 -0.50 -27.57
C ILE A 333 -12.79 0.67 -27.18
N VAL A 334 -12.38 1.90 -27.49
CA VAL A 334 -13.23 3.09 -27.29
C VAL A 334 -14.53 2.94 -28.08
N GLN A 335 -14.48 2.44 -29.33
CA GLN A 335 -15.67 2.18 -30.14
C GLN A 335 -16.58 1.10 -29.54
N ILE A 336 -16.04 0.03 -28.94
CA ILE A 336 -16.85 -1.00 -28.25
C ILE A 336 -17.68 -0.35 -27.14
N HIS A 337 -17.06 0.50 -26.33
CA HIS A 337 -17.78 1.18 -25.27
C HIS A 337 -18.74 2.26 -25.78
N VAL A 338 -18.46 2.91 -26.91
CA VAL A 338 -19.44 3.77 -27.59
C VAL A 338 -20.64 2.95 -28.09
N ASP A 339 -20.39 1.80 -28.71
CA ASP A 339 -21.41 0.94 -29.31
C ASP A 339 -22.30 0.27 -28.25
N GLU A 340 -21.72 -0.18 -27.13
CA GLU A 340 -22.47 -0.70 -25.98
C GLU A 340 -23.50 0.31 -25.45
N ARG A 341 -23.14 1.60 -25.47
CA ARG A 341 -24.03 2.70 -25.03
C ARG A 341 -25.03 3.10 -26.12
N GLY A 342 -24.66 2.95 -27.39
CA GLY A 342 -25.52 3.22 -28.54
C GLY A 342 -26.55 2.12 -28.84
N THR A 343 -26.27 0.86 -28.45
CA THR A 343 -27.06 -0.31 -28.84
C THR A 343 -27.96 -0.88 -27.73
N ASP A 344 -27.91 -0.34 -26.51
CA ASP A 344 -28.53 -0.93 -25.34
C ASP A 344 -30.07 -1.13 -25.51
N ARG A 345 -30.42 -2.37 -25.86
CA ARG A 345 -31.79 -2.82 -26.13
C ARG A 345 -32.65 -2.84 -24.87
N GLU A 346 -32.05 -2.83 -23.67
CA GLU A 346 -32.77 -2.99 -22.42
C GLU A 346 -33.42 -1.69 -21.93
N VAL A 347 -32.71 -0.56 -22.05
CA VAL A 347 -33.27 0.79 -21.80
C VAL A 347 -34.45 1.09 -22.75
N HIS A 348 -34.35 0.62 -24.01
CA HIS A 348 -35.43 0.74 -25.00
C HIS A 348 -36.68 -0.11 -24.70
N ALA A 349 -36.55 -1.27 -24.07
CA ALA A 349 -37.68 -2.16 -23.79
C ALA A 349 -38.49 -1.73 -22.56
N ILE A 350 -37.82 -1.12 -21.56
CA ILE A 350 -38.45 -0.73 -20.28
C ILE A 350 -39.21 0.60 -20.42
N ILE A 351 -38.69 1.58 -21.17
CA ILE A 351 -39.41 2.84 -21.34
C ILE A 351 -40.67 2.65 -22.20
N ASN A 352 -40.62 1.78 -23.21
CA ASN A 352 -41.76 1.42 -24.08
C ASN A 352 -42.80 0.47 -23.44
N GLY A 353 -42.59 0.01 -22.19
CA GLY A 353 -43.58 -0.74 -21.43
C GLY A 353 -43.87 -2.17 -21.91
N GLN A 354 -42.98 -2.81 -22.67
CA GLN A 354 -43.26 -4.10 -23.32
C GLN A 354 -42.80 -5.36 -22.57
N ARG A 355 -42.10 -5.29 -21.43
CA ARG A 355 -41.40 -6.48 -20.88
C ARG A 355 -41.52 -6.77 -19.37
N LEU A 356 -42.64 -6.44 -18.73
CA LEU A 356 -42.89 -6.79 -17.32
C LEU A 356 -43.96 -7.90 -17.12
N GLN A 357 -44.05 -8.89 -18.02
CA GLN A 357 -45.01 -10.00 -17.86
C GLN A 357 -44.43 -11.39 -17.61
N ASP A 358 -43.15 -11.67 -17.85
CA ASP A 358 -42.63 -13.04 -17.67
C ASP A 358 -41.43 -13.08 -16.72
N GLY A 359 -41.66 -13.65 -15.54
CA GLY A 359 -40.60 -13.99 -14.57
C GLY A 359 -39.90 -15.28 -14.96
N ASN A 360 -38.65 -15.17 -15.42
CA ASN A 360 -37.59 -16.18 -15.33
C ASN A 360 -36.34 -15.66 -16.05
N SER A 361 -35.28 -15.34 -15.30
CA SER A 361 -33.99 -14.95 -15.89
C SER A 361 -33.01 -16.12 -15.74
N ALA A 362 -32.82 -16.89 -16.81
CA ALA A 362 -31.75 -17.85 -16.95
C ALA A 362 -31.21 -17.84 -18.40
N VAL A 363 -29.88 -17.72 -18.51
CA VAL A 363 -28.99 -18.06 -19.65
C VAL A 363 -28.96 -17.05 -20.82
N ILE A 364 -27.77 -16.57 -21.26
CA ILE A 364 -27.06 -16.95 -22.52
C ILE A 364 -25.56 -16.53 -22.49
N TYR A 365 -24.67 -17.51 -22.72
CA TYR A 365 -23.39 -17.41 -23.45
C TYR A 365 -23.48 -18.42 -24.62
N GLY A 366 -22.96 -18.10 -25.81
CA GLY A 366 -22.62 -19.13 -26.82
C GLY A 366 -22.88 -18.82 -28.32
N ALA A 367 -21.82 -18.36 -28.99
CA ALA A 367 -21.30 -18.68 -30.33
C ALA A 367 -22.19 -19.03 -31.57
N ILE A 368 -21.75 -18.41 -32.67
CA ILE A 368 -21.92 -18.63 -34.12
C ILE A 368 -22.25 -20.08 -34.57
N GLY A 369 -23.23 -20.22 -35.48
CA GLY A 369 -23.47 -21.43 -36.27
C GLY A 369 -24.74 -21.39 -37.12
N ASP A 370 -24.56 -21.50 -38.43
CA ASP A 370 -25.52 -21.30 -39.52
C ASP A 370 -26.57 -22.43 -39.68
N LEU A 371 -27.60 -22.13 -40.50
CA LEU A 371 -28.49 -23.03 -41.27
C LEU A 371 -29.68 -23.76 -40.61
N THR A 372 -30.86 -23.24 -40.96
CA THR A 372 -32.04 -23.92 -41.51
C THR A 372 -32.71 -25.09 -40.76
N ASN A 373 -34.00 -24.84 -40.47
CA ASN A 373 -35.17 -25.71 -40.64
C ASN A 373 -35.62 -26.69 -39.54
N VAL A 374 -36.90 -26.46 -39.16
CA VAL A 374 -37.96 -27.42 -38.78
C VAL A 374 -38.14 -27.75 -37.28
N GLN A 375 -39.19 -27.12 -36.70
CA GLN A 375 -40.32 -27.66 -35.90
C GLN A 375 -40.12 -28.98 -35.13
N PRO A 376 -40.69 -29.19 -33.91
CA PRO A 376 -42.13 -29.03 -33.68
C PRO A 376 -42.61 -28.64 -32.25
N THR A 377 -43.93 -28.40 -32.16
CA THR A 377 -44.77 -28.25 -30.95
C THR A 377 -45.43 -29.61 -30.58
N PRO A 378 -46.37 -29.75 -29.60
CA PRO A 378 -46.09 -29.85 -28.16
C PRO A 378 -46.89 -30.98 -27.45
N THR A 379 -46.83 -30.96 -26.11
CA THR A 379 -47.88 -31.30 -25.12
C THR A 379 -48.06 -32.74 -24.59
N ARG A 380 -48.23 -32.78 -23.25
CA ARG A 380 -49.25 -33.48 -22.40
C ARG A 380 -48.64 -34.37 -21.31
N VAL A 381 -49.16 -34.53 -20.08
CA VAL A 381 -50.31 -34.01 -19.30
C VAL A 381 -50.19 -34.57 -17.84
N PHE A 382 -50.99 -34.01 -16.91
CA PHE A 382 -51.47 -34.46 -15.56
C PHE A 382 -50.86 -33.66 -14.37
N GLN A 383 -51.57 -32.74 -13.66
CA GLN A 383 -52.82 -32.79 -12.83
C GLN A 383 -52.82 -33.94 -11.80
N ALA A 384 -53.20 -33.81 -10.52
CA ALA A 384 -53.62 -32.71 -9.64
C ALA A 384 -53.81 -33.26 -8.19
N PHE A 385 -53.92 -32.38 -7.18
CA PHE A 385 -54.60 -32.51 -5.85
C PHE A 385 -54.05 -33.56 -4.83
N ALA A 386 -54.03 -33.38 -3.49
CA ALA A 386 -54.49 -32.35 -2.56
C ALA A 386 -53.82 -32.50 -1.17
N VAL A 387 -53.74 -31.38 -0.44
CA VAL A 387 -53.90 -31.15 1.02
C VAL A 387 -53.74 -32.34 1.99
N SER A 388 -52.77 -32.22 2.90
CA SER A 388 -52.92 -32.38 4.36
C SER A 388 -51.56 -32.75 4.98
N SER A 389 -51.03 -31.89 5.85
CA SER A 389 -50.45 -32.25 7.18
C SER A 389 -49.63 -31.08 7.74
N ALA A 390 -50.33 -30.09 8.29
CA ALA A 390 -49.77 -29.31 9.39
C ALA A 390 -49.78 -30.22 10.62
N LEU A 391 -48.62 -30.75 11.00
CA LEU A 391 -48.31 -31.22 12.38
C LEU A 391 -46.87 -31.71 12.62
N THR A 392 -45.98 -31.72 11.63
CA THR A 392 -44.59 -32.22 11.82
C THR A 392 -43.50 -31.14 11.83
N CYS A 393 -43.78 -29.90 11.42
CA CYS A 393 -42.79 -28.82 11.45
C CYS A 393 -42.70 -28.06 12.78
N LEU A 394 -43.65 -28.28 13.71
CA LEU A 394 -43.64 -27.70 15.06
C LEU A 394 -42.87 -28.53 16.10
N ALA A 395 -42.36 -29.72 15.74
CA ALA A 395 -41.57 -30.56 16.64
C ALA A 395 -40.05 -30.41 16.41
N ILE A 396 -39.60 -30.13 15.19
CA ILE A 396 -38.15 -30.06 14.88
C ILE A 396 -37.59 -28.64 15.09
N TYR A 397 -38.41 -27.60 14.88
CA TYR A 397 -38.02 -26.21 15.17
C TYR A 397 -38.02 -25.89 16.68
N TRP A 398 -38.74 -26.67 17.48
CA TRP A 398 -38.79 -26.53 18.94
C TRP A 398 -37.75 -27.40 19.66
N LEU A 399 -37.20 -28.43 19.00
CA LEU A 399 -36.12 -29.30 19.51
C LEU A 399 -34.70 -28.75 19.29
N ILE A 400 -34.51 -27.80 18.36
CA ILE A 400 -33.21 -27.19 18.09
C ILE A 400 -32.98 -25.91 18.93
N LEU A 401 -34.04 -25.32 19.49
CA LEU A 401 -33.96 -24.05 20.24
C LEU A 401 -34.04 -24.17 21.78
N ASN A 402 -34.20 -25.36 22.36
CA ASN A 402 -34.34 -25.53 23.82
C ASN A 402 -33.56 -26.70 24.46
N ALA A 403 -32.49 -27.19 23.84
CA ALA A 403 -31.47 -28.00 24.51
C ALA A 403 -30.15 -27.24 24.51
N GLY A 404 -30.11 -26.20 25.34
CA GLY A 404 -28.86 -25.67 25.87
C GLY A 404 -28.30 -26.55 26.98
N LEU A 405 -27.01 -26.32 27.25
CA LEU A 405 -26.12 -26.83 28.30
C LEU A 405 -25.51 -28.24 28.05
N ALA A 406 -24.19 -28.45 28.09
CA ALA A 406 -23.05 -27.57 28.31
C ALA A 406 -21.76 -28.37 28.04
N THR A 407 -20.78 -27.79 27.36
CA THR A 407 -19.37 -27.76 27.79
C THR A 407 -18.61 -26.69 27.01
N GLN A 408 -18.64 -25.49 27.59
CA GLN A 408 -17.64 -24.41 27.61
C GLN A 408 -16.57 -24.33 26.51
N LEU A 409 -16.65 -23.28 25.69
CA LEU A 409 -15.62 -22.24 25.62
C LEU A 409 -16.34 -20.88 25.50
N THR A 410 -16.61 -20.30 26.66
CA THR A 410 -17.06 -18.92 26.81
C THR A 410 -15.92 -17.97 26.42
N THR A 411 -16.16 -17.04 25.50
CA THR A 411 -15.55 -15.72 25.57
C THR A 411 -16.68 -14.71 25.76
N SER A 412 -16.96 -14.43 27.03
CA SER A 412 -17.74 -13.28 27.46
C SER A 412 -17.10 -12.01 26.93
N LYS A 413 -17.95 -11.02 26.65
CA LYS A 413 -17.58 -9.61 26.79
C LYS A 413 -17.22 -9.37 28.25
N ASP A 414 -15.96 -9.58 28.59
CA ASP A 414 -15.31 -9.03 29.78
C ASP A 414 -14.13 -8.18 29.29
N HIS A 415 -14.10 -6.90 29.66
CA HIS A 415 -12.84 -6.17 29.66
C HIS A 415 -11.89 -6.85 30.67
N LYS A 416 -10.59 -6.94 30.31
CA LYS A 416 -9.39 -7.21 31.13
C LYS A 416 -8.81 -8.63 31.09
N THR A 417 -7.78 -8.86 30.28
CA THR A 417 -6.41 -9.34 30.63
C THR A 417 -5.70 -9.85 29.37
N SER A 418 -4.43 -9.47 29.15
CA SER A 418 -3.60 -10.03 28.06
C SER A 418 -3.53 -11.56 28.16
N LYS A 419 -3.63 -12.29 27.04
CA LYS A 419 -3.62 -13.78 26.98
C LYS A 419 -2.26 -14.44 27.22
N LEU A 420 -1.24 -13.68 27.60
CA LEU A 420 0.12 -14.17 27.81
C LEU A 420 0.16 -15.31 28.84
N CYS A 421 0.85 -16.41 28.54
CA CYS A 421 1.12 -17.49 29.49
C CYS A 421 2.16 -17.05 30.54
N SER A 422 2.40 -17.85 31.59
CA SER A 422 3.30 -17.47 32.69
C SER A 422 4.73 -17.15 32.22
N THR A 423 5.25 -17.92 31.26
CA THR A 423 6.58 -17.70 30.68
C THR A 423 6.63 -16.39 29.89
N GLU A 424 5.63 -16.15 29.04
CA GLU A 424 5.50 -14.93 28.25
C GLU A 424 5.33 -13.69 29.14
N GLN A 425 4.50 -13.77 30.20
CA GLN A 425 4.34 -12.68 31.18
C GLN A 425 5.65 -12.35 31.88
N THR A 426 6.41 -13.38 32.26
CA THR A 426 7.72 -13.20 32.91
C THR A 426 8.72 -12.52 31.97
N PHE A 427 8.75 -12.93 30.70
CA PHE A 427 9.59 -12.30 29.70
C PHE A 427 9.18 -10.85 29.42
N VAL A 428 7.92 -10.63 29.02
CA VAL A 428 7.39 -9.31 28.63
C VAL A 428 7.49 -8.31 29.79
N GLY A 429 7.15 -8.74 31.01
CA GLY A 429 7.28 -7.91 32.22
C GLY A 429 8.73 -7.74 32.69
N GLY A 430 9.65 -8.58 32.22
CA GLY A 430 11.05 -8.59 32.60
C GLY A 430 11.96 -7.67 31.78
N VAL A 431 11.47 -7.10 30.68
CA VAL A 431 12.19 -6.12 29.83
C VAL A 431 12.35 -4.78 30.56
N GLN A 432 13.57 -4.25 30.63
CA GLN A 432 13.92 -3.07 31.42
C GLN A 432 14.59 -1.97 30.56
N SER A 433 14.11 -0.74 30.69
CA SER A 433 14.62 0.41 29.93
C SER A 433 16.03 0.82 30.33
N ASP A 434 16.43 0.66 31.60
CA ASP A 434 17.80 0.94 32.07
C ASP A 434 18.82 0.00 31.43
N LYS A 435 18.44 -1.26 31.19
CA LYS A 435 19.29 -2.23 30.48
C LYS A 435 19.39 -1.92 29.00
N LEU A 436 18.29 -1.54 28.36
CA LEU A 436 18.31 -1.07 26.97
C LEU A 436 19.22 0.16 26.80
N GLN A 437 19.14 1.13 27.72
CA GLN A 437 20.02 2.29 27.75
C GLN A 437 21.49 1.87 27.95
N GLU A 438 21.78 1.00 28.92
CA GLU A 438 23.14 0.50 29.17
C GLU A 438 23.74 -0.16 27.91
N PHE A 439 22.98 -1.03 27.24
CA PHE A 439 23.43 -1.71 26.03
C PHE A 439 23.58 -0.74 24.85
N LEU A 440 22.64 0.20 24.65
CA LEU A 440 22.74 1.19 23.59
C LEU A 440 24.00 2.05 23.75
N HIS A 441 24.28 2.53 24.97
CA HIS A 441 25.48 3.29 25.25
C HIS A 441 26.76 2.46 25.04
N ALA A 442 26.74 1.16 25.33
CA ALA A 442 27.90 0.30 25.11
C ALA A 442 28.26 0.17 23.62
N TYR A 443 27.27 0.08 22.73
CA TYR A 443 27.49 0.07 21.28
C TYR A 443 27.82 1.47 20.74
N ALA A 444 26.98 2.45 21.01
CA ALA A 444 26.96 3.72 20.27
C ALA A 444 27.73 4.89 20.92
N SER A 445 28.57 4.62 21.93
CA SER A 445 29.44 5.66 22.52
C SER A 445 30.68 5.99 21.69
N LYS A 446 31.04 5.14 20.73
CA LYS A 446 32.20 5.30 19.86
C LYS A 446 31.86 4.90 18.44
N PRO A 447 32.57 5.41 17.42
CA PRO A 447 32.41 4.91 16.07
C PRO A 447 32.82 3.43 15.95
N HIS A 448 32.00 2.59 15.31
CA HIS A 448 32.23 1.14 15.14
C HIS A 448 31.93 0.69 13.70
N VAL A 449 32.71 1.23 12.76
CA VAL A 449 32.64 0.86 11.33
C VAL A 449 33.08 -0.58 11.14
N CYS A 450 32.36 -1.33 10.31
CA CYS A 450 32.67 -2.71 9.92
C CYS A 450 34.17 -2.92 9.68
N GLY A 451 34.73 -3.99 10.26
CA GLY A 451 36.12 -4.41 10.09
C GLY A 451 37.15 -3.56 10.83
N THR A 452 36.72 -2.56 11.59
CA THR A 452 37.62 -1.76 12.45
C THR A 452 37.85 -2.42 13.81
N GLN A 453 38.86 -1.95 14.53
CA GLN A 453 39.14 -2.43 15.89
C GLN A 453 37.97 -2.20 16.84
N GLN A 454 37.26 -1.08 16.70
CA GLN A 454 36.12 -0.72 17.54
C GLN A 454 34.91 -1.63 17.28
N ASP A 455 34.68 -2.00 16.02
CA ASP A 455 33.65 -2.99 15.67
C ASP A 455 34.00 -4.39 16.21
N TYR A 456 35.26 -4.82 16.13
CA TYR A 456 35.67 -6.05 16.80
C TYR A 456 35.45 -6.02 18.33
N GLU A 457 35.68 -4.86 18.97
CA GLU A 457 35.39 -4.67 20.40
C GLU A 457 33.90 -4.81 20.72
N THR A 458 33.00 -4.33 19.84
CA THR A 458 31.57 -4.53 20.02
C THR A 458 31.19 -6.00 19.83
N ALA A 459 31.81 -6.74 18.89
CA ALA A 459 31.61 -8.18 18.73
C ALA A 459 32.00 -8.96 20.00
N LEU A 460 33.15 -8.64 20.58
CA LEU A 460 33.61 -9.24 21.84
C LEU A 460 32.64 -8.95 22.97
N TYR A 461 32.17 -7.70 23.08
CA TYR A 461 31.18 -7.31 24.07
C TYR A 461 29.88 -8.11 23.93
N THR A 462 29.33 -8.22 22.72
CA THR A 462 28.13 -9.04 22.44
C THR A 462 28.35 -10.49 22.89
N ALA A 463 29.49 -11.08 22.51
CA ALA A 463 29.80 -12.47 22.85
C ALA A 463 29.91 -12.68 24.37
N GLU A 464 30.50 -11.74 25.10
CA GLU A 464 30.59 -11.77 26.56
C GLU A 464 29.21 -11.68 27.23
N GLN A 465 28.34 -10.79 26.76
CA GLN A 465 26.98 -10.66 27.30
C GLN A 465 26.15 -11.93 27.07
N LEU A 466 26.15 -12.47 25.84
CA LEU A 466 25.43 -13.70 25.51
C LEU A 466 25.90 -14.89 26.37
N LYS A 467 27.22 -15.05 26.55
CA LYS A 467 27.78 -16.08 27.46
C LYS A 467 27.30 -15.88 28.90
N ALA A 468 27.29 -14.64 29.39
CA ALA A 468 26.82 -14.34 30.74
C ALA A 468 25.31 -14.62 30.95
N PHE A 469 24.51 -14.55 29.87
CA PHE A 469 23.09 -14.90 29.88
C PHE A 469 22.82 -16.40 29.73
N GLY A 470 23.85 -17.20 29.39
CA GLY A 470 23.79 -18.66 29.37
C GLY A 470 23.65 -19.28 27.98
N PHE A 471 23.98 -18.53 26.92
CA PHE A 471 24.05 -19.03 25.56
C PHE A 471 25.37 -19.76 25.31
N ASP A 472 25.36 -20.75 24.41
CA ASP A 472 26.59 -21.21 23.74
C ASP A 472 26.93 -20.24 22.61
N VAL A 473 28.17 -19.76 22.55
CA VAL A 473 28.51 -18.58 21.73
C VAL A 473 29.75 -18.82 20.88
N GLU A 474 29.61 -18.54 19.60
CA GLU A 474 30.66 -18.57 18.59
C GLU A 474 30.82 -17.20 17.93
N ILE A 475 32.07 -16.81 17.62
CA ILE A 475 32.37 -15.70 16.73
C ILE A 475 32.82 -16.30 15.41
N LYS A 476 32.04 -16.08 14.34
CA LYS A 476 32.37 -16.49 12.97
C LYS A 476 33.13 -15.37 12.28
N THR A 477 34.18 -15.72 11.54
CA THR A 477 35.01 -14.75 10.83
C THR A 477 35.01 -15.03 9.34
N TYR A 478 34.55 -14.05 8.57
CA TYR A 478 34.66 -14.03 7.11
C TYR A 478 35.67 -12.99 6.68
N HIS A 479 36.29 -13.18 5.52
CA HIS A 479 37.24 -12.22 4.94
C HIS A 479 36.62 -11.65 3.67
N THR A 480 35.98 -10.51 3.77
CA THR A 480 35.16 -9.92 2.70
C THR A 480 35.83 -8.67 2.14
N LEU A 481 35.39 -8.20 0.97
CA LEU A 481 35.85 -6.91 0.44
C LEU A 481 35.29 -5.76 1.30
N LEU A 482 36.18 -5.03 1.96
CA LEU A 482 35.84 -3.78 2.64
C LEU A 482 36.38 -2.58 1.86
N SER A 483 35.82 -1.40 2.13
CA SER A 483 36.11 -0.16 1.41
C SER A 483 36.26 1.01 2.37
N TYR A 484 37.43 1.66 2.41
CA TYR A 484 37.68 2.83 3.27
C TYR A 484 38.25 4.02 2.50
N PRO A 485 37.92 5.27 2.87
CA PRO A 485 38.48 6.45 2.22
C PRO A 485 39.93 6.68 2.64
N ILE A 486 40.82 6.92 1.66
CA ILE A 486 42.21 7.35 1.87
C ILE A 486 42.29 8.88 1.82
N SER A 487 41.74 9.47 0.75
CA SER A 487 41.66 10.92 0.60
C SER A 487 40.47 11.31 -0.27
N ARG A 488 39.95 12.51 -0.03
CA ARG A 488 38.78 13.06 -0.71
C ARG A 488 38.96 14.55 -0.91
N ARG A 489 38.64 15.03 -2.10
CA ARG A 489 38.71 16.43 -2.46
C ARG A 489 37.62 16.74 -3.47
N LEU A 490 36.91 17.84 -3.23
CA LEU A 490 35.96 18.40 -4.18
C LEU A 490 36.23 19.90 -4.27
N ALA A 491 36.44 20.41 -5.48
CA ALA A 491 36.67 21.82 -5.70
C ALA A 491 35.85 22.34 -6.87
N ILE A 492 35.28 23.52 -6.70
CA ILE A 492 34.65 24.28 -7.78
C ILE A 492 35.74 24.97 -8.59
N ILE A 493 35.73 24.82 -9.91
CA ILE A 493 36.69 25.45 -10.82
C ILE A 493 36.09 26.78 -11.31
N GLU A 494 36.60 27.89 -10.79
CA GLU A 494 36.12 29.24 -11.14
C GLU A 494 36.84 29.79 -12.39
N SER A 495 38.08 29.35 -12.61
CA SER A 495 38.87 29.62 -13.81
C SER A 495 39.94 28.55 -13.98
N PRO A 496 40.65 28.46 -15.13
CA PRO A 496 41.74 27.52 -15.32
C PRO A 496 42.86 27.59 -14.27
N THR A 497 42.96 28.70 -13.52
CA THR A 497 43.99 28.93 -12.49
C THR A 497 43.42 29.09 -11.07
N THR A 498 42.10 29.06 -10.90
CA THR A 498 41.45 29.31 -9.61
C THR A 498 40.44 28.20 -9.30
N ALA A 499 40.64 27.52 -8.18
CA ALA A 499 39.72 26.52 -7.65
C ALA A 499 39.35 26.86 -6.21
N ARG A 500 38.06 26.75 -5.88
CA ARG A 500 37.53 26.90 -4.53
C ARG A 500 37.21 25.53 -3.96
N GLU A 501 38.01 25.11 -2.98
CA GLU A 501 37.77 23.83 -2.29
C GLU A 501 36.51 23.88 -1.44
N LEU A 502 35.72 22.80 -1.49
CA LEU A 502 34.56 22.60 -0.65
C LEU A 502 34.97 21.91 0.64
N ASN A 503 34.41 22.37 1.77
CA ASN A 503 34.66 21.73 3.06
C ASN A 503 33.86 20.43 3.13
N LEU A 504 34.55 19.30 3.09
CA LEU A 504 33.92 17.98 3.18
C LEU A 504 33.83 17.49 4.64
N THR A 505 34.30 18.26 5.62
CA THR A 505 34.22 17.89 7.04
C THR A 505 32.78 17.99 7.51
N GLU A 506 32.29 16.91 8.13
CA GLU A 506 30.95 16.87 8.72
C GLU A 506 30.88 17.76 9.96
N GLY A 507 29.74 18.40 10.19
CA GLY A 507 29.53 19.31 11.31
C GLY A 507 29.61 18.62 12.68
N SER A 508 30.11 19.35 13.68
CA SER A 508 30.16 18.89 15.07
C SER A 508 29.13 19.61 15.93
N VAL A 509 28.51 18.88 16.87
CA VAL A 509 27.51 19.42 17.80
C VAL A 509 28.06 19.42 19.22
N ALA A 510 27.99 20.57 19.89
CA ALA A 510 28.49 20.71 21.26
C ALA A 510 27.72 19.80 22.22
N GLY A 511 28.46 19.01 23.01
CA GLY A 511 27.88 18.04 23.96
C GLY A 511 27.54 16.69 23.34
N ASP A 512 27.69 16.52 22.03
CA ASP A 512 27.55 15.24 21.34
C ASP A 512 28.93 14.74 20.91
N VAL A 513 29.52 13.88 21.74
CA VAL A 513 30.90 13.41 21.58
C VAL A 513 31.12 12.67 20.27
N CYS A 514 30.11 11.94 19.77
CA CYS A 514 30.21 11.17 18.54
C CYS A 514 30.53 12.06 17.33
N THR A 515 29.88 13.24 17.25
CA THR A 515 30.06 14.19 16.14
C THR A 515 31.46 14.82 16.07
N SER A 516 32.28 14.62 17.09
CA SER A 516 33.64 15.16 17.21
C SER A 516 34.71 14.08 17.45
N ASP A 517 34.33 12.80 17.40
CA ASP A 517 35.25 11.69 17.64
C ASP A 517 36.24 11.56 16.47
N ALA A 518 37.54 11.58 16.78
CA ALA A 518 38.59 11.49 15.78
C ALA A 518 38.70 10.10 15.12
N ALA A 519 38.08 9.07 15.72
CA ALA A 519 37.97 7.73 15.12
C ALA A 519 36.87 7.65 14.05
N ALA A 520 35.97 8.64 13.97
CA ALA A 520 34.91 8.66 12.97
C ALA A 520 35.52 8.82 11.57
N LEU A 521 35.23 7.87 10.67
CA LEU A 521 35.67 7.99 9.29
C LEU A 521 35.00 9.18 8.60
N PRO A 522 35.73 9.92 7.75
CA PRO A 522 35.16 11.03 7.01
C PRO A 522 34.03 10.57 6.08
N PRO A 523 33.04 11.41 5.72
CA PRO A 523 31.99 11.04 4.77
C PRO A 523 32.52 10.50 3.44
N PHE A 524 32.03 9.33 3.03
CA PHE A 524 32.39 8.59 1.82
C PHE A 524 31.25 7.66 1.37
N LEU A 525 31.37 7.14 0.14
CA LEU A 525 30.50 6.09 -0.39
C LEU A 525 31.35 4.83 -0.58
N ALA A 526 31.00 3.75 0.12
CA ALA A 526 31.77 2.50 0.04
C ALA A 526 31.67 1.88 -1.35
N TYR A 527 32.76 1.25 -1.77
CA TYR A 527 33.01 0.65 -3.08
C TYR A 527 33.09 1.64 -4.25
N SER A 528 33.08 2.95 -4.00
CA SER A 528 33.51 3.90 -5.03
C SER A 528 34.91 3.53 -5.52
N PRO A 529 35.18 3.55 -6.84
CA PRO A 529 36.55 3.44 -7.33
C PRO A 529 37.33 4.72 -7.02
N SER A 530 38.65 4.60 -6.95
CA SER A 530 39.56 5.75 -6.93
C SER A 530 39.53 6.45 -8.29
N GLY A 531 39.48 7.78 -8.31
CA GLY A 531 39.49 8.56 -9.54
C GLY A 531 39.60 10.06 -9.32
N ASN A 532 40.17 10.75 -10.31
CA ASN A 532 40.31 12.20 -10.34
C ASN A 532 39.74 12.73 -11.66
N VAL A 533 38.61 13.41 -11.57
CA VAL A 533 37.81 13.86 -12.71
C VAL A 533 37.51 15.34 -12.58
N THR A 534 37.65 16.10 -13.67
CA THR A 534 37.21 17.49 -13.75
C THR A 534 36.23 17.63 -14.90
N ALA A 535 34.98 17.97 -14.60
CA ALA A 535 33.93 18.11 -15.61
C ALA A 535 32.83 19.07 -15.13
N SER A 536 31.97 19.50 -16.05
CA SER A 536 30.77 20.24 -15.68
C SER A 536 29.71 19.34 -15.05
N VAL A 537 28.84 19.96 -14.24
CA VAL A 537 27.81 19.27 -13.46
C VAL A 537 26.46 19.29 -14.18
N VAL A 538 25.76 18.16 -14.15
CA VAL A 538 24.35 18.04 -14.54
C VAL A 538 23.52 17.61 -13.33
N TYR A 539 22.37 18.24 -13.12
CA TYR A 539 21.44 17.90 -12.05
C TYR A 539 20.43 16.90 -12.58
N ALA A 540 20.40 15.70 -11.98
CA ALA A 540 19.65 14.56 -12.48
C ALA A 540 18.61 14.06 -11.46
N ASN A 541 17.99 14.99 -10.71
CA ASN A 541 16.88 14.66 -9.80
C ASN A 541 17.22 13.50 -8.84
N TYR A 542 16.51 12.38 -8.88
CA TYR A 542 16.76 11.21 -8.05
C TYR A 542 17.67 10.18 -8.75
N GLY A 543 18.14 10.46 -9.96
CA GLY A 543 19.07 9.62 -10.70
C GLY A 543 18.43 8.34 -11.20
N THR A 544 17.13 8.38 -11.51
CA THR A 544 16.42 7.27 -12.13
C THR A 544 16.83 7.15 -13.59
N LYS A 545 16.61 5.98 -14.21
CA LYS A 545 16.82 5.83 -15.66
C LYS A 545 15.99 6.83 -16.45
N GLN A 546 14.74 7.05 -16.06
CA GLN A 546 13.83 8.02 -16.67
C GLN A 546 14.35 9.45 -16.52
N ASP A 547 15.00 9.79 -15.39
CA ASP A 547 15.60 11.12 -15.20
C ASP A 547 16.69 11.36 -16.25
N PHE A 548 17.57 10.38 -16.50
CA PHE A 548 18.63 10.50 -17.50
C PHE A 548 18.10 10.49 -18.95
N GLU A 549 17.12 9.63 -19.27
CA GLU A 549 16.45 9.63 -20.58
C GLU A 549 15.75 10.97 -20.86
N TRP A 550 15.14 11.57 -19.84
CA TRP A 550 14.52 12.89 -19.94
C TRP A 550 15.56 14.00 -20.20
N LEU A 551 16.74 13.92 -19.57
CA LEU A 551 17.84 14.86 -19.84
C LEU A 551 18.31 14.78 -21.30
N GLU A 552 18.55 13.57 -21.82
CA GLU A 552 19.00 13.39 -23.20
C GLU A 552 17.94 13.85 -24.21
N SER A 553 16.68 13.50 -23.99
CA SER A 553 15.57 13.95 -24.85
C SER A 553 15.33 15.46 -24.78
N SER A 554 15.73 16.11 -23.68
CA SER A 554 15.74 17.57 -23.52
C SER A 554 17.00 18.25 -24.09
N ASN A 555 17.80 17.54 -24.90
CA ASN A 555 19.06 18.00 -25.50
C ASN A 555 20.14 18.40 -24.47
N VAL A 556 20.14 17.80 -23.28
CA VAL A 556 21.20 17.98 -22.29
C VAL A 556 22.25 16.88 -22.45
N THR A 557 23.51 17.26 -22.69
CA THR A 557 24.60 16.29 -22.81
C THR A 557 25.03 15.80 -21.43
N VAL A 558 24.80 14.52 -21.14
CA VAL A 558 25.18 13.88 -19.86
C VAL A 558 26.54 13.18 -19.92
N LYS A 559 26.89 12.57 -21.06
CA LYS A 559 28.13 11.80 -21.20
C LYS A 559 29.38 12.63 -20.87
N GLY A 560 30.24 12.10 -20.02
CA GLY A 560 31.48 12.74 -19.56
C GLY A 560 31.29 13.85 -18.53
N LYS A 561 30.07 14.10 -18.05
CA LYS A 561 29.77 15.08 -17.00
C LYS A 561 29.79 14.45 -15.60
N ILE A 562 29.69 15.27 -14.57
CA ILE A 562 29.48 14.81 -13.19
C ILE A 562 28.00 14.98 -12.85
N ALA A 563 27.34 13.91 -12.41
CA ALA A 563 25.92 13.97 -12.02
C ALA A 563 25.80 14.44 -10.56
N LEU A 564 24.95 15.42 -10.30
CA LEU A 564 24.48 15.79 -8.97
C LEU A 564 23.08 15.21 -8.77
N ILE A 565 22.93 14.33 -7.79
CA ILE A 565 21.73 13.51 -7.59
C ILE A 565 21.27 13.58 -6.13
N ARG A 566 19.96 13.68 -5.94
CA ARG A 566 19.29 13.60 -4.64
C ARG A 566 19.24 12.16 -4.13
N LEU A 567 19.58 11.97 -2.87
CA LEU A 567 19.23 10.78 -2.10
C LEU A 567 17.72 10.77 -1.83
N GLY A 568 17.14 9.60 -1.57
CA GLY A 568 15.69 9.42 -1.44
C GLY A 568 15.01 8.98 -2.74
N GLY A 569 13.70 9.23 -2.84
CA GLY A 569 12.86 8.81 -3.97
C GLY A 569 12.58 7.30 -4.04
N GLY A 570 12.79 6.57 -2.93
CA GLY A 570 12.59 5.11 -2.87
C GLY A 570 13.65 4.27 -3.59
N ILE A 571 14.72 4.91 -4.11
CA ILE A 571 15.75 4.24 -4.92
C ILE A 571 17.05 4.15 -4.15
N PHE A 572 17.64 2.95 -4.17
CA PHE A 572 18.94 2.69 -3.55
C PHE A 572 20.07 3.49 -4.21
N ARG A 573 20.98 4.04 -3.41
CA ARG A 573 22.08 4.90 -3.87
C ARG A 573 23.01 4.22 -4.88
N GLY A 574 23.27 2.93 -4.74
CA GLY A 574 24.07 2.16 -5.69
C GLY A 574 23.45 2.13 -7.09
N LEU A 575 22.13 1.98 -7.19
CA LEU A 575 21.41 2.02 -8.47
C LEU A 575 21.51 3.39 -9.16
N LYS A 576 21.51 4.48 -8.38
CA LYS A 576 21.71 5.85 -8.92
C LYS A 576 23.10 5.99 -9.56
N ALA A 577 24.13 5.46 -8.90
CA ALA A 577 25.50 5.48 -9.42
C ALA A 577 25.69 4.51 -10.61
N MET A 578 25.06 3.34 -10.57
CA MET A 578 25.07 2.36 -11.67
C MET A 578 24.43 2.97 -12.92
N THR A 579 23.24 3.55 -12.78
CA THR A 579 22.54 4.23 -13.88
C THR A 579 23.40 5.38 -14.43
N ALA A 580 24.00 6.21 -13.57
CA ALA A 580 24.90 7.26 -14.03
C ALA A 580 26.10 6.70 -14.83
N ALA A 581 26.69 5.57 -14.41
CA ALA A 581 27.75 4.91 -15.15
C ALA A 581 27.28 4.40 -16.54
N GLU A 582 26.07 3.83 -16.62
CA GLU A 582 25.46 3.36 -17.88
C GLU A 582 25.28 4.50 -18.91
N PHE A 583 24.88 5.70 -18.45
CA PHE A 583 24.79 6.90 -19.29
C PHE A 583 26.15 7.57 -19.56
N GLY A 584 27.25 6.98 -19.09
CA GLY A 584 28.61 7.41 -19.37
C GLY A 584 29.03 8.68 -18.63
N LEU A 585 28.46 8.95 -17.45
CA LEU A 585 28.90 10.02 -16.56
C LEU A 585 30.31 9.70 -16.04
N ALA A 586 31.11 10.74 -15.84
CA ALA A 586 32.48 10.62 -15.37
C ALA A 586 32.61 10.64 -13.83
N GLY A 587 31.56 11.06 -13.12
CA GLY A 587 31.53 11.10 -11.66
C GLY A 587 30.12 11.31 -11.12
N VAL A 588 29.90 10.99 -9.84
CA VAL A 588 28.61 11.09 -9.17
C VAL A 588 28.74 11.82 -7.82
N LEU A 589 27.84 12.76 -7.57
CA LEU A 589 27.71 13.48 -6.31
C LEU A 589 26.31 13.23 -5.77
N LEU A 590 26.22 12.63 -4.59
CA LEU A 590 24.94 12.32 -3.94
C LEU A 590 24.72 13.28 -2.77
N TYR A 591 23.53 13.86 -2.62
CA TYR A 591 23.21 14.72 -1.47
C TYR A 591 21.79 14.50 -0.96
N SER A 592 21.57 14.70 0.34
CA SER A 592 20.23 14.71 0.93
C SER A 592 19.58 16.08 0.74
N ASP A 593 18.48 16.17 -0.01
CA ASP A 593 17.80 17.46 -0.22
C ASP A 593 16.91 17.82 0.99
N PRO A 594 16.90 19.09 1.45
CA PRO A 594 16.06 19.50 2.58
C PRO A 594 14.57 19.25 2.42
N GLN A 595 14.08 19.12 1.18
CA GLN A 595 12.71 18.71 0.88
C GLN A 595 12.38 17.33 1.49
N ASP A 596 13.35 16.43 1.54
CA ASP A 596 13.17 15.04 1.91
C ASP A 596 13.48 14.78 3.39
N ASP A 597 14.60 15.29 3.92
CA ASP A 597 15.04 14.99 5.29
C ASP A 597 15.62 16.19 6.08
N GLY A 598 15.50 17.43 5.58
CA GLY A 598 16.10 18.63 6.20
C GLY A 598 15.09 19.67 6.70
N PHE A 599 15.47 20.95 6.67
CA PHE A 599 14.71 22.03 7.31
C PHE A 599 13.28 22.26 6.78
N VAL A 600 12.93 21.75 5.59
CA VAL A 600 11.54 21.80 5.09
C VAL A 600 10.63 20.89 5.92
N ARG A 601 11.19 19.83 6.49
CA ARG A 601 10.49 18.87 7.35
C ARG A 601 10.27 19.40 8.76
N GLY A 602 11.08 20.37 9.21
CA GLY A 602 11.01 20.98 10.54
C GLY A 602 12.38 21.41 11.08
N PRO A 603 12.49 21.69 12.39
CA PRO A 603 13.77 22.05 13.01
C PRO A 603 14.83 20.96 12.82
N VAL A 604 16.06 21.38 12.55
CA VAL A 604 17.21 20.49 12.29
C VAL A 604 18.04 20.25 13.55
N TYR A 605 18.82 19.18 13.58
CA TYR A 605 19.68 18.84 14.72
C TYR A 605 20.75 19.94 14.97
N PRO A 606 20.99 20.39 16.21
CA PRO A 606 20.55 19.83 17.49
C PRO A 606 19.19 20.30 18.04
N GLU A 607 18.52 21.25 17.39
CA GLU A 607 17.24 21.79 17.85
C GLU A 607 16.02 20.91 17.48
N GLY A 608 16.16 20.01 16.50
CA GLY A 608 15.14 19.06 16.10
C GLY A 608 15.68 17.79 15.44
N PRO A 609 14.79 16.90 14.97
CA PRO A 609 15.15 15.57 14.48
C PRO A 609 15.68 15.55 13.04
N TRP A 610 15.58 16.65 12.30
CA TRP A 610 15.86 16.70 10.86
C TRP A 610 17.32 17.02 10.54
N ARG A 611 17.76 16.69 9.33
CA ARG A 611 19.15 16.82 8.88
C ARG A 611 19.61 18.27 8.91
N PRO A 612 20.75 18.59 9.56
CA PRO A 612 21.35 19.92 9.49
C PRO A 612 22.30 20.09 8.29
N GLU A 613 22.70 21.34 8.04
CA GLU A 613 23.37 21.76 6.80
C GLU A 613 24.69 21.08 6.50
N ASP A 614 25.43 20.75 7.55
CA ASP A 614 26.75 20.15 7.47
C ASP A 614 26.74 18.65 7.77
N SER A 615 25.58 17.98 7.74
CA SER A 615 25.43 16.53 7.88
C SER A 615 25.51 15.82 6.53
N PHE A 616 26.17 14.66 6.49
CA PHE A 616 26.35 13.84 5.30
C PHE A 616 25.67 12.48 5.48
N GLN A 617 25.22 11.87 4.39
CA GLN A 617 24.75 10.49 4.39
C GLN A 617 25.83 9.59 3.75
N ARG A 618 26.41 8.68 4.54
CA ARG A 618 27.30 7.60 4.07
C ARG A 618 26.48 6.45 3.47
N GLY A 619 27.15 5.47 2.87
CA GLY A 619 26.48 4.26 2.40
C GLY A 619 27.28 3.47 1.38
N SER A 620 26.90 2.21 1.21
CA SER A 620 27.41 1.34 0.15
C SER A 620 26.80 1.66 -1.21
N LEU A 621 27.61 1.51 -2.27
CA LEU A 621 27.17 1.55 -3.67
C LEU A 621 26.95 0.17 -4.29
N TYR A 622 27.25 -0.90 -3.56
CA TYR A 622 27.09 -2.28 -4.03
C TYR A 622 25.60 -2.65 -4.08
N VAL A 623 25.12 -3.17 -5.22
CA VAL A 623 23.67 -3.36 -5.50
C VAL A 623 23.16 -4.79 -5.29
N GLU A 624 24.00 -5.70 -4.81
CA GLU A 624 23.62 -7.06 -4.41
C GLU A 624 23.87 -7.29 -2.91
N CYS A 625 23.75 -8.54 -2.44
CA CYS A 625 23.99 -8.94 -1.06
C CYS A 625 25.25 -9.83 -0.98
N GLY A 626 25.89 -9.88 0.20
CA GLY A 626 27.11 -10.68 0.43
C GLY A 626 28.39 -10.04 -0.11
N ASP A 627 29.53 -10.73 0.01
CA ASP A 627 30.80 -10.23 -0.48
C ASP A 627 30.79 -10.09 -2.01
N PRO A 628 31.03 -8.87 -2.55
CA PRO A 628 31.09 -8.65 -4.00
C PRO A 628 32.12 -9.53 -4.71
N LEU A 629 33.13 -10.04 -3.99
CA LEU A 629 34.17 -10.89 -4.55
C LEU A 629 33.88 -12.40 -4.48
N THR A 630 32.86 -12.84 -3.74
CA THR A 630 32.48 -14.26 -3.64
C THR A 630 30.98 -14.50 -3.90
N PRO A 631 30.43 -14.02 -5.03
CA PRO A 631 28.98 -14.11 -5.26
C PRO A 631 28.51 -15.57 -5.33
N GLY A 632 27.75 -16.02 -4.32
CA GLY A 632 27.19 -17.36 -4.24
C GLY A 632 28.02 -18.40 -3.49
N TRP A 633 29.12 -18.02 -2.83
CA TRP A 633 29.86 -18.90 -1.92
C TRP A 633 30.53 -18.12 -0.78
N ALA A 634 30.60 -18.72 0.41
CA ALA A 634 31.12 -18.05 1.58
C ALA A 634 32.62 -17.64 1.49
N SER A 635 32.92 -16.45 2.01
CA SER A 635 34.21 -15.78 2.15
C SER A 635 35.06 -16.36 3.30
N VAL A 636 35.27 -17.67 3.25
CA VAL A 636 36.07 -18.42 4.22
C VAL A 636 37.55 -18.46 3.81
N PRO A 637 38.50 -18.71 4.74
CA PRO A 637 39.91 -18.83 4.40
C PRO A 637 40.18 -19.82 3.27
N GLY A 638 40.79 -19.34 2.17
CA GLY A 638 41.07 -20.13 0.97
C GLY A 638 39.98 -20.07 -0.11
N ALA A 639 38.92 -19.29 0.09
CA ALA A 639 37.93 -19.00 -0.94
C ALA A 639 38.57 -18.33 -2.16
N LYS A 640 37.95 -18.54 -3.32
CA LYS A 640 38.33 -17.87 -4.56
C LYS A 640 37.65 -16.50 -4.60
N TYR A 641 38.43 -15.45 -4.80
CA TYR A 641 37.91 -14.10 -5.01
C TYR A 641 37.90 -13.74 -6.50
N LEU A 642 36.86 -13.02 -6.92
CA LEU A 642 36.89 -12.23 -8.13
C LEU A 642 37.88 -11.06 -7.97
N LYS A 643 38.21 -10.40 -9.07
CA LYS A 643 38.92 -9.10 -9.00
C LYS A 643 37.87 -8.00 -8.90
N TYR A 644 38.19 -6.94 -8.16
CA TYR A 644 37.30 -5.79 -7.98
C TYR A 644 36.80 -5.22 -9.32
N GLU A 645 37.71 -5.04 -10.29
CA GLU A 645 37.38 -4.51 -11.62
C GLU A 645 36.45 -5.40 -12.46
N ASP A 646 36.36 -6.69 -12.11
CA ASP A 646 35.53 -7.68 -12.81
C ASP A 646 34.14 -7.83 -12.15
N VAL A 647 33.86 -7.14 -11.04
CA VAL A 647 32.57 -7.20 -10.35
C VAL A 647 31.54 -6.31 -11.05
N PRO A 648 30.45 -6.88 -11.63
CA PRO A 648 29.47 -6.10 -12.40
C PRO A 648 28.47 -5.33 -11.52
N THR A 649 28.36 -5.69 -10.25
CA THR A 649 27.38 -5.19 -9.29
C THR A 649 27.93 -4.05 -8.41
N ILE A 650 29.14 -3.58 -8.71
CA ILE A 650 29.72 -2.34 -8.17
C ILE A 650 29.77 -1.31 -9.31
N PRO A 651 29.25 -0.09 -9.12
CA PRO A 651 29.36 0.96 -10.12
C PRO A 651 30.81 1.47 -10.18
N HIS A 652 31.45 1.30 -11.34
CA HIS A 652 32.84 1.73 -11.58
C HIS A 652 32.95 3.20 -12.01
N VAL A 653 32.29 4.09 -11.25
CA VAL A 653 32.34 5.56 -11.43
C VAL A 653 32.68 6.25 -10.11
N PRO A 654 33.66 7.18 -10.05
CA PRO A 654 34.00 7.88 -8.82
C PRO A 654 32.80 8.62 -8.23
N ALA A 655 32.52 8.39 -6.95
CA ALA A 655 31.34 8.90 -6.29
C ALA A 655 31.65 9.48 -4.90
N LEU A 656 30.95 10.54 -4.50
CA LEU A 656 31.13 11.18 -3.20
C LEU A 656 29.80 11.70 -2.63
N PRO A 657 29.53 11.56 -1.31
CA PRO A 657 28.36 12.15 -0.70
C PRO A 657 28.63 13.61 -0.31
N LEU A 658 27.59 14.44 -0.36
CA LEU A 658 27.61 15.85 -0.01
C LEU A 658 26.57 16.15 1.06
N SER A 659 26.88 17.10 1.95
CA SER A 659 25.86 17.79 2.71
C SER A 659 25.07 18.72 1.79
N TYR A 660 23.84 19.06 2.18
CA TYR A 660 23.06 20.00 1.38
C TYR A 660 23.67 21.40 1.35
N GLY A 661 24.47 21.79 2.35
CA GLY A 661 25.26 23.02 2.33
C GLY A 661 26.32 23.04 1.21
N GLN A 662 26.95 21.90 0.92
CA GLN A 662 27.88 21.78 -0.21
C GLN A 662 27.15 21.69 -1.55
N ALA A 663 26.05 20.93 -1.61
CA ALA A 663 25.21 20.84 -2.81
C ALA A 663 24.66 22.22 -3.22
N LYS A 664 24.22 23.02 -2.25
CA LYS A 664 23.77 24.41 -2.44
C LYS A 664 24.80 25.26 -3.19
N ARG A 665 26.08 25.16 -2.82
CA ARG A 665 27.17 25.92 -3.46
C ARG A 665 27.38 25.55 -4.92
N ILE A 666 27.10 24.30 -5.29
CA ILE A 666 27.14 23.84 -6.68
C ILE A 666 25.89 24.33 -7.40
N LEU A 667 24.69 24.09 -6.86
CA LEU A 667 23.40 24.47 -7.42
C LEU A 667 23.27 25.98 -7.68
N ASP A 668 23.77 26.84 -6.78
CA ASP A 668 23.75 28.30 -6.95
C ASP A 668 24.53 28.78 -8.20
N MET A 669 25.50 27.99 -8.67
CA MET A 669 26.28 28.28 -9.87
C MET A 669 25.71 27.64 -11.14
N MET A 670 24.82 26.65 -10.99
CA MET A 670 24.23 25.97 -12.12
C MET A 670 23.41 26.97 -12.95
N ARG A 671 23.59 26.90 -14.26
CA ARG A 671 22.83 27.65 -15.27
C ARG A 671 22.15 26.62 -16.19
N GLY A 672 21.83 27.02 -17.42
CA GLY A 672 21.02 26.20 -18.32
C GLY A 672 19.51 26.25 -18.03
N PRO A 673 18.74 25.30 -18.60
CA PRO A 673 17.30 25.24 -18.43
C PRO A 673 16.87 25.05 -16.97
N GLN A 674 15.72 25.61 -16.62
CA GLN A 674 15.09 25.39 -15.32
C GLN A 674 14.71 23.92 -15.18
N ALA A 675 14.98 23.33 -14.01
CA ALA A 675 14.55 21.97 -13.73
C ALA A 675 13.01 21.90 -13.62
N PRO A 676 12.38 20.80 -14.06
CA PRO A 676 10.93 20.60 -13.94
C PRO A 676 10.41 20.88 -12.52
N MET A 677 9.13 21.22 -12.39
CA MET A 677 8.54 21.54 -11.08
C MET A 677 8.74 20.41 -10.06
N GLY A 678 8.55 19.14 -10.47
CA GLY A 678 8.80 17.97 -9.61
C GLY A 678 10.28 17.71 -9.28
N TRP A 679 11.20 18.37 -9.97
CA TRP A 679 12.65 18.28 -9.74
C TRP A 679 13.18 19.39 -8.84
N GLN A 680 12.36 20.39 -8.50
CA GLN A 680 12.72 21.39 -7.51
C GLN A 680 12.86 20.73 -6.12
N GLY A 681 13.74 21.28 -5.28
CA GLY A 681 13.96 20.83 -3.91
C GLY A 681 13.76 21.95 -2.89
N GLY A 682 14.19 21.69 -1.66
CA GLY A 682 13.97 22.54 -0.50
C GLY A 682 15.00 23.65 -0.31
N LEU A 683 16.10 23.66 -1.07
CA LEU A 683 17.17 24.66 -0.90
C LEU A 683 16.71 26.05 -1.34
N THR A 684 16.99 27.04 -0.50
CA THR A 684 16.87 28.46 -0.88
C THR A 684 18.09 28.88 -1.72
N LEU A 685 17.94 28.84 -3.04
CA LEU A 685 18.98 29.21 -4.00
C LEU A 685 18.87 30.70 -4.42
N VAL A 686 19.92 31.25 -5.04
CA VAL A 686 19.89 32.59 -5.66
C VAL A 686 18.88 32.67 -6.83
N GLY A 687 18.52 31.53 -7.39
CA GLY A 687 17.43 31.36 -8.35
C GLY A 687 16.64 30.08 -8.05
N GLU A 688 16.23 29.35 -9.08
CA GLU A 688 15.60 28.04 -8.95
C GLU A 688 16.61 26.94 -9.28
N TYR A 689 16.26 25.67 -8.99
CA TYR A 689 17.07 24.54 -9.41
C TYR A 689 17.14 24.52 -10.94
N ARG A 690 18.35 24.36 -11.46
CA ARG A 690 18.63 24.28 -12.89
C ARG A 690 19.33 22.99 -13.22
N ILE A 691 19.11 22.53 -14.44
CA ILE A 691 19.60 21.23 -14.92
C ILE A 691 21.12 21.28 -15.19
N GLY A 692 21.67 22.44 -15.50
CA GLY A 692 23.04 22.53 -16.01
C GLY A 692 23.10 22.09 -17.46
N GLY A 693 24.12 21.31 -17.82
CA GLY A 693 24.38 20.92 -19.20
C GLY A 693 25.17 21.96 -20.01
N ASP A 694 25.52 23.08 -19.38
CA ASP A 694 26.53 24.01 -19.86
C ASP A 694 27.83 23.87 -19.05
N GLU A 695 28.81 24.74 -19.30
CA GLU A 695 30.08 24.77 -18.57
C GLU A 695 30.05 25.77 -17.40
N SER A 696 28.85 26.14 -16.87
CA SER A 696 28.74 27.16 -15.83
C SER A 696 29.19 26.69 -14.45
N ALA A 697 29.05 25.39 -14.18
CA ALA A 697 29.43 24.76 -12.92
C ALA A 697 30.39 23.61 -13.23
N VAL A 698 31.69 23.87 -13.15
CA VAL A 698 32.74 22.86 -13.31
C VAL A 698 33.30 22.51 -11.95
N VAL A 699 33.43 21.22 -11.66
CA VAL A 699 34.01 20.71 -10.42
C VAL A 699 35.11 19.70 -10.69
N ASN A 700 36.10 19.65 -9.79
CA ASN A 700 37.09 18.60 -9.71
C ASN A 700 36.75 17.68 -8.54
N LEU A 701 36.40 16.43 -8.85
CA LEU A 701 36.15 15.33 -7.93
C LEU A 701 37.39 14.43 -7.91
N ASP A 702 38.07 14.36 -6.77
CA ASP A 702 39.25 13.51 -6.55
C ASP A 702 39.05 12.67 -5.30
N VAL A 703 38.88 11.36 -5.49
CA VAL A 703 38.62 10.39 -4.43
C VAL A 703 39.63 9.24 -4.55
N GLN A 704 40.23 8.88 -3.43
CA GLN A 704 41.13 7.73 -3.29
C GLN A 704 40.52 6.80 -2.25
N MET A 705 40.24 5.56 -2.64
CA MET A 705 39.63 4.52 -1.82
C MET A 705 40.60 3.34 -1.65
N ASN A 706 40.56 2.71 -0.47
CA ASN A 706 41.16 1.42 -0.21
C ASN A 706 40.08 0.33 -0.25
N ASN A 707 39.97 -0.36 -1.38
CA ASN A 707 39.08 -1.52 -1.54
C ASN A 707 39.93 -2.78 -1.36
N SER A 708 39.84 -3.42 -0.21
CA SER A 708 40.71 -4.54 0.17
C SER A 708 39.99 -5.57 1.03
N VAL A 709 40.34 -6.84 0.85
CA VAL A 709 39.81 -7.93 1.67
C VAL A 709 40.30 -7.82 3.12
N ALA A 710 39.37 -7.86 4.07
CA ALA A 710 39.62 -7.73 5.50
C ALA A 710 38.60 -8.57 6.31
N PRO A 711 38.90 -8.91 7.57
CA PRO A 711 38.00 -9.72 8.38
C PRO A 711 36.77 -8.94 8.87
N ILE A 712 35.64 -9.64 8.96
CA ILE A 712 34.41 -9.24 9.66
C ILE A 712 34.02 -10.33 10.67
N TRP A 713 33.24 -10.00 11.70
CA TRP A 713 32.97 -10.86 12.85
C TRP A 713 31.49 -10.93 13.23
N ASP A 714 30.84 -12.02 12.84
CA ASP A 714 29.48 -12.33 13.30
C ASP A 714 29.51 -13.03 14.66
N VAL A 715 28.59 -12.69 15.54
CA VAL A 715 28.45 -13.33 16.86
C VAL A 715 27.15 -14.12 16.89
N VAL A 716 27.25 -15.44 17.04
CA VAL A 716 26.10 -16.35 17.07
C VAL A 716 26.00 -17.00 18.45
N GLY A 717 24.89 -16.74 19.14
CA GLY A 717 24.52 -17.35 20.42
C GLY A 717 23.38 -18.35 20.26
N THR A 718 23.49 -19.53 20.88
CA THR A 718 22.51 -20.61 20.76
C THR A 718 21.99 -21.07 22.12
N ILE A 719 20.68 -21.30 22.20
CA ILE A 719 20.00 -22.06 23.25
C ILE A 719 19.40 -23.30 22.60
N GLU A 720 19.94 -24.47 22.91
CA GLU A 720 19.47 -25.74 22.38
C GLU A 720 18.03 -26.06 22.83
N GLY A 721 17.20 -26.49 21.88
CA GLY A 721 15.82 -26.92 22.11
C GLY A 721 15.72 -28.33 22.72
N LEU A 722 14.69 -28.60 23.50
CA LEU A 722 14.52 -29.90 24.17
C LEU A 722 13.92 -31.00 23.28
N ALA A 723 13.02 -30.65 22.38
CA ALA A 723 12.22 -31.62 21.64
C ALA A 723 12.59 -31.67 20.15
N SER A 724 12.96 -30.53 19.57
CA SER A 724 13.42 -30.40 18.18
C SER A 724 14.68 -29.54 18.13
N PRO A 725 15.82 -30.02 18.68
CA PRO A 725 17.08 -29.25 18.75
C PRO A 725 17.62 -28.86 17.37
N GLU A 726 17.25 -29.58 16.32
CA GLU A 726 17.58 -29.25 14.95
C GLU A 726 16.75 -28.10 14.38
N GLU A 727 15.54 -27.84 14.87
CA GLU A 727 14.71 -26.73 14.36
C GLU A 727 15.16 -25.40 14.98
N GLN A 728 15.50 -24.41 14.16
CA GLN A 728 16.11 -23.15 14.60
C GLN A 728 15.18 -21.94 14.40
N VAL A 729 14.89 -21.20 15.46
CA VAL A 729 14.27 -19.88 15.41
C VAL A 729 15.37 -18.85 15.58
N ILE A 730 15.62 -18.04 14.54
CA ILE A 730 16.76 -17.13 14.48
C ILE A 730 16.27 -15.70 14.68
N LEU A 731 16.83 -15.00 15.66
CA LEU A 731 16.69 -13.56 15.83
C LEU A 731 17.99 -12.91 15.37
N GLY A 732 17.92 -11.96 14.43
CA GLY A 732 19.10 -11.29 13.90
C GLY A 732 19.00 -9.76 13.87
N ASN A 733 20.16 -9.13 14.03
CA ASN A 733 20.38 -7.70 13.91
C ASN A 733 21.85 -7.47 13.58
N HIS A 734 22.17 -6.54 12.68
CA HIS A 734 23.55 -6.13 12.46
C HIS A 734 24.07 -5.21 13.56
N ARG A 735 25.39 -5.12 13.66
CA ARG A 735 26.10 -4.40 14.73
C ARG A 735 27.00 -3.30 14.19
N ASP A 736 27.52 -3.43 12.98
CA ASP A 736 28.35 -2.42 12.36
C ASP A 736 27.54 -1.17 12.01
N ALA A 737 28.17 0.00 12.13
CA ALA A 737 27.55 1.29 11.80
C ALA A 737 28.52 2.17 11.00
N TRP A 738 28.01 3.09 10.17
CA TRP A 738 28.88 4.05 9.48
C TRP A 738 29.68 5.00 10.39
N VAL A 739 29.15 5.30 11.57
CA VAL A 739 29.82 6.06 12.64
C VAL A 739 29.46 5.43 13.98
N CYS A 740 28.71 6.10 14.87
CA CYS A 740 28.31 5.53 16.17
C CYS A 740 26.97 4.79 16.15
N GLY A 741 26.10 5.07 15.18
CA GLY A 741 24.92 4.23 14.91
C GLY A 741 24.00 3.98 16.10
N ALA A 742 23.57 5.02 16.81
CA ALA A 742 22.69 4.83 17.97
C ALA A 742 21.29 4.35 17.58
N VAL A 743 20.74 4.87 16.49
CA VAL A 743 19.53 4.34 15.87
C VAL A 743 19.92 3.15 15.02
N ASP A 744 20.79 3.34 14.04
CA ASP A 744 21.20 2.33 13.07
C ASP A 744 22.63 1.84 13.30
N PRO A 745 22.84 0.63 13.86
CA PRO A 745 21.85 -0.36 14.33
C PRO A 745 21.70 -0.47 15.85
N GLY A 746 22.37 0.36 16.64
CA GLY A 746 22.50 0.21 18.09
C GLY A 746 21.17 0.05 18.84
N SER A 747 20.08 0.60 18.30
CA SER A 747 18.72 0.42 18.82
C SER A 747 18.23 -1.03 18.71
N GLY A 748 18.50 -1.71 17.59
CA GLY A 748 18.24 -3.13 17.41
C GLY A 748 19.20 -4.00 18.23
N SER A 749 20.49 -3.66 18.27
CA SER A 749 21.49 -4.44 19.01
C SER A 749 21.25 -4.42 20.53
N SER A 750 20.82 -3.28 21.06
CA SER A 750 20.42 -3.17 22.47
C SER A 750 19.16 -3.98 22.79
N ALA A 751 18.16 -3.95 21.91
CA ALA A 751 16.95 -4.77 22.05
C ALA A 751 17.27 -6.28 21.98
N LEU A 752 18.16 -6.70 21.08
CA LEU A 752 18.60 -8.09 20.95
C LEU A 752 19.29 -8.60 22.23
N LEU A 753 20.19 -7.81 22.83
CA LEU A 753 20.82 -8.16 24.10
C LEU A 753 19.82 -8.21 25.26
N GLU A 754 18.83 -7.34 25.27
CA GLU A 754 17.78 -7.36 26.31
C GLU A 754 16.86 -8.57 26.18
N ILE A 755 16.53 -8.98 24.95
CA ILE A 755 15.84 -10.25 24.69
C ILE A 755 16.69 -11.41 25.20
N ALA A 756 17.98 -11.46 24.84
CA ALA A 756 18.89 -12.51 25.29
C ALA A 756 19.00 -12.57 26.83
N ARG A 757 19.05 -11.41 27.50
CA ARG A 757 19.03 -11.32 28.96
C ARG A 757 17.73 -11.89 29.54
N GLY A 758 16.57 -11.52 28.98
CA GLY A 758 15.26 -12.03 29.37
C GLY A 758 15.14 -13.55 29.21
N LEU A 759 15.60 -14.10 28.08
CA LEU A 759 15.69 -15.55 27.85
C LEU A 759 16.62 -16.21 28.88
N GLY A 760 17.77 -15.61 29.18
CA GLY A 760 18.69 -16.09 30.21
C GLY A 760 18.08 -16.15 31.62
N VAL A 761 17.16 -15.23 31.95
CA VAL A 761 16.38 -15.30 33.21
C VAL A 761 15.45 -16.52 33.20
N LEU A 762 14.73 -16.76 32.09
CA LEU A 762 13.87 -17.93 31.95
C LEU A 762 14.67 -19.24 32.04
N LEU A 763 15.85 -19.31 31.41
CA LEU A 763 16.74 -20.46 31.49
C LEU A 763 17.16 -20.80 32.92
N LYS A 764 17.45 -19.77 33.73
CA LYS A 764 17.80 -19.92 35.16
C LYS A 764 16.60 -20.36 36.01
N GLN A 765 15.38 -20.05 35.58
CA GLN A 765 14.14 -20.51 36.20
C GLN A 765 13.72 -21.92 35.76
N GLY A 766 14.50 -22.57 34.88
CA GLY A 766 14.27 -23.94 34.43
C GLY A 766 13.45 -24.06 33.15
N TRP A 767 13.07 -22.95 32.51
CA TRP A 767 12.51 -22.99 31.16
C TRP A 767 13.60 -23.42 30.16
N ARG A 768 13.17 -24.14 29.12
CA ARG A 768 13.94 -24.47 27.94
C ARG A 768 13.00 -24.50 26.74
N PRO A 769 13.42 -23.98 25.59
CA PRO A 769 12.54 -23.91 24.44
C PRO A 769 12.32 -25.29 23.83
N HIS A 770 11.20 -25.48 23.13
CA HIS A 770 10.94 -26.73 22.38
C HIS A 770 11.91 -26.86 21.20
N ARG A 771 12.13 -25.75 20.47
CA ARG A 771 13.06 -25.61 19.35
C ARG A 771 14.30 -24.83 19.76
N THR A 772 15.38 -24.96 19.00
CA THR A 772 16.59 -24.17 19.25
C THR A 772 16.36 -22.70 18.94
N LEU A 773 16.76 -21.83 19.87
CA LEU A 773 16.80 -20.37 19.66
C LEU A 773 18.21 -19.95 19.31
N VAL A 774 18.35 -19.18 18.24
CA VAL A 774 19.61 -18.60 17.79
C VAL A 774 19.48 -17.09 17.82
N VAL A 775 20.43 -16.42 18.45
CA VAL A 775 20.59 -14.96 18.46
C VAL A 775 21.84 -14.66 17.65
N ALA A 776 21.72 -13.87 16.58
CA ALA A 776 22.80 -13.54 15.69
C ALA A 776 23.01 -12.01 15.64
N SER A 777 24.25 -11.60 15.87
CA SER A 777 24.72 -10.23 15.68
C SER A 777 25.62 -10.20 14.45
N TRP A 778 25.10 -9.66 13.36
CA TRP A 778 25.76 -9.62 12.06
C TRP A 778 26.74 -8.45 11.94
N ASP A 779 27.77 -8.62 11.14
CA ASP A 779 28.74 -7.58 10.77
C ASP A 779 28.72 -7.35 9.25
N GLY A 780 29.13 -6.16 8.81
CA GLY A 780 29.17 -5.72 7.43
C GLY A 780 27.80 -5.58 6.76
N GLU A 781 26.73 -5.35 7.50
CA GLU A 781 25.41 -5.09 6.90
C GLU A 781 25.45 -3.82 6.05
N GLU A 782 26.09 -2.77 6.57
CA GLU A 782 26.15 -1.45 5.94
C GLU A 782 26.90 -1.50 4.60
N TYR A 783 27.77 -2.50 4.46
CA TYR A 783 28.57 -2.79 3.28
C TYR A 783 27.88 -3.74 2.29
N GLY A 784 26.64 -4.14 2.53
CA GLY A 784 25.86 -4.99 1.62
C GLY A 784 25.47 -6.34 2.21
N LEU A 785 25.02 -6.36 3.46
CA LEU A 785 24.54 -7.57 4.14
C LEU A 785 25.60 -8.68 4.19
N LEU A 786 26.88 -8.29 4.41
CA LEU A 786 28.01 -9.20 4.27
C LEU A 786 27.88 -10.42 5.20
N GLY A 787 27.97 -10.23 6.52
CA GLY A 787 28.01 -11.32 7.49
C GLY A 787 26.81 -12.26 7.42
N SER A 788 25.59 -11.71 7.42
CA SER A 788 24.36 -12.50 7.32
C SER A 788 24.28 -13.33 6.04
N THR A 789 24.74 -12.77 4.91
CA THR A 789 24.78 -13.47 3.62
C THR A 789 25.85 -14.55 3.61
N GLU A 790 27.08 -14.25 4.05
CA GLU A 790 28.16 -15.24 4.12
C GLU A 790 27.80 -16.40 5.04
N PHE A 791 27.11 -16.13 6.16
CA PHE A 791 26.58 -17.15 7.04
C PHE A 791 25.53 -18.03 6.37
N VAL A 792 24.62 -17.43 5.59
CA VAL A 792 23.63 -18.17 4.80
C VAL A 792 24.29 -19.00 3.70
N GLU A 793 25.33 -18.50 3.04
CA GLU A 793 26.04 -19.24 2.00
C GLU A 793 26.87 -20.39 2.57
N GLU A 794 27.49 -20.22 3.74
CA GLU A 794 28.22 -21.30 4.42
C GLU A 794 27.26 -22.39 4.92
N ASN A 795 26.11 -22.01 5.48
CA ASN A 795 25.22 -22.91 6.21
C ASN A 795 23.92 -23.26 5.45
N GLY A 796 23.84 -22.91 4.16
CA GLY A 796 22.60 -22.92 3.38
C GLY A 796 21.86 -24.25 3.38
N ASP A 797 22.57 -25.38 3.23
CA ASP A 797 21.95 -26.71 3.25
C ASP A 797 21.29 -27.06 4.59
N GLN A 798 21.89 -26.61 5.70
CA GLN A 798 21.34 -26.83 7.04
C GLN A 798 20.17 -25.88 7.30
N LEU A 799 20.36 -24.59 7.06
CA LEU A 799 19.32 -23.57 7.24
C LEU A 799 18.08 -23.85 6.38
N LYS A 800 18.26 -24.29 5.12
CA LYS A 800 17.14 -24.66 4.24
C LYS A 800 16.33 -25.82 4.82
N LYS A 801 16.96 -26.75 5.54
CA LYS A 801 16.29 -27.90 6.18
C LYS A 801 15.69 -27.57 7.54
N HIS A 802 16.30 -26.68 8.30
CA HIS A 802 16.15 -26.63 9.75
C HIS A 802 15.71 -25.28 10.30
N ALA A 803 15.95 -24.17 9.59
CA ALA A 803 15.51 -22.86 10.04
C ALA A 803 13.97 -22.75 9.98
N VAL A 804 13.35 -22.48 11.11
CA VAL A 804 11.91 -22.25 11.21
C VAL A 804 11.57 -20.87 10.68
N ALA A 805 12.18 -19.85 11.27
CA ALA A 805 12.00 -18.47 10.87
C ALA A 805 13.26 -17.64 11.15
N TYR A 806 13.40 -16.55 10.42
CA TYR A 806 14.34 -15.47 10.72
C TYR A 806 13.57 -14.18 11.06
N ILE A 807 13.76 -13.65 12.27
CA ILE A 807 13.08 -12.44 12.73
C ILE A 807 14.12 -11.34 12.91
N ASN A 808 13.98 -10.30 12.10
CA ASN A 808 14.90 -9.17 12.02
C ASN A 808 14.38 -7.96 12.79
N VAL A 809 15.29 -7.29 13.48
CA VAL A 809 15.14 -5.87 13.87
C VAL A 809 16.49 -5.21 13.66
N ASP A 810 16.69 -4.67 12.47
CA ASP A 810 17.86 -3.86 12.09
C ASP A 810 17.89 -2.57 12.92
N THR A 811 16.86 -1.77 12.73
CA THR A 811 16.65 -0.55 13.46
C THR A 811 15.32 -0.70 14.17
N ALA A 812 15.30 -0.49 15.49
CA ALA A 812 14.03 -0.22 16.18
C ALA A 812 13.39 1.09 15.68
N ARG A 813 14.05 1.83 14.74
CA ARG A 813 13.67 3.07 14.05
C ARG A 813 12.75 3.90 14.91
N VAL A 814 13.39 4.47 15.90
CA VAL A 814 12.70 4.80 17.13
C VAL A 814 11.72 5.95 16.92
N GLY A 815 10.49 5.79 17.40
CA GLY A 815 9.36 6.68 17.11
C GLY A 815 8.00 6.01 17.39
N PRO A 816 6.89 6.75 17.21
CA PRO A 816 5.57 6.26 17.63
C PRO A 816 4.91 5.32 16.62
N VAL A 817 5.30 5.35 15.34
CA VAL A 817 4.55 4.68 14.25
C VAL A 817 4.93 3.21 14.14
N VAL A 818 3.99 2.30 14.40
CA VAL A 818 4.19 0.83 14.30
C VAL A 818 4.26 0.40 12.83
N SER A 819 5.18 -0.50 12.48
CA SER A 819 5.28 -1.09 11.14
C SER A 819 5.93 -2.48 11.20
N ALA A 820 5.44 -3.41 10.40
CA ALA A 820 6.10 -4.69 10.22
C ALA A 820 6.00 -5.15 8.77
N ASP A 821 7.00 -5.90 8.34
CA ASP A 821 7.05 -6.54 7.03
C ASP A 821 7.36 -8.01 7.23
N GLY A 822 6.87 -8.89 6.36
CA GLY A 822 7.09 -10.31 6.52
C GLY A 822 6.59 -11.14 5.35
N SER A 823 6.98 -12.42 5.37
CA SER A 823 6.29 -13.44 4.59
C SER A 823 4.80 -13.46 4.94
N PRO A 824 3.87 -13.56 3.97
CA PRO A 824 2.45 -13.72 4.28
C PRO A 824 2.16 -14.86 5.27
N ALA A 825 3.03 -15.88 5.35
CA ALA A 825 2.95 -17.00 6.28
C ALA A 825 2.98 -16.58 7.76
N ILE A 826 3.73 -15.53 8.12
CA ILE A 826 3.96 -15.12 9.51
C ILE A 826 3.09 -13.93 9.93
N SER A 827 2.45 -13.24 8.98
CA SER A 827 1.70 -12.00 9.23
C SER A 827 0.66 -12.13 10.34
N ARG A 828 -0.04 -13.27 10.41
CA ARG A 828 -1.02 -13.54 11.48
C ARG A 828 -0.39 -13.58 12.87
N LEU A 829 0.77 -14.22 13.02
CA LEU A 829 1.50 -14.26 14.28
C LEU A 829 1.93 -12.87 14.72
N LEU A 830 2.39 -12.02 13.80
CA LEU A 830 2.80 -10.64 14.10
C LEU A 830 1.63 -9.82 14.63
N VAL A 831 0.46 -9.94 14.00
CA VAL A 831 -0.77 -9.27 14.43
C VAL A 831 -1.24 -9.80 15.79
N GLU A 832 -1.27 -11.12 15.99
CA GLU A 832 -1.70 -11.72 17.25
C GLU A 832 -0.80 -11.35 18.42
N THR A 833 0.52 -11.30 18.22
CA THR A 833 1.47 -10.86 19.25
C THR A 833 1.36 -9.37 19.56
N ALA A 834 1.10 -8.52 18.56
CA ALA A 834 0.85 -7.09 18.79
C ALA A 834 -0.43 -6.84 19.61
N ARG A 835 -1.48 -7.66 19.44
CA ARG A 835 -2.72 -7.59 20.25
C ARG A 835 -2.51 -7.94 21.72
N ASP A 836 -1.51 -8.77 22.02
CA ASP A 836 -1.23 -9.22 23.39
C ASP A 836 -0.26 -8.28 24.14
N LEU A 837 0.24 -7.23 23.47
CA LEU A 837 1.20 -6.29 24.03
C LEU A 837 0.56 -4.92 24.31
N PRO A 838 1.00 -4.22 25.36
CA PRO A 838 0.57 -2.85 25.60
C PRO A 838 1.04 -1.93 24.47
N ALA A 839 0.28 -0.86 24.20
CA ALA A 839 0.66 0.18 23.25
C ALA A 839 2.03 0.81 23.61
N ASN A 840 2.77 1.22 22.58
CA ASN A 840 4.01 1.98 22.72
C ASN A 840 3.70 3.38 23.27
N ARG A 841 4.15 3.66 24.49
CA ARG A 841 3.96 4.94 25.19
C ARG A 841 5.10 5.92 24.88
N PHE A 842 5.26 6.25 23.60
CA PHE A 842 6.36 7.06 23.10
C PHE A 842 6.39 8.46 23.72
N LEU A 843 5.29 9.21 23.64
CA LEU A 843 5.10 10.52 24.30
C LEU A 843 4.43 10.40 25.67
N GLY A 844 3.94 9.20 26.03
CA GLY A 844 3.27 8.93 27.30
C GLY A 844 1.81 9.40 27.35
N ASN A 845 1.27 9.90 26.24
CA ASN A 845 -0.10 10.40 26.11
C ASN A 845 -0.97 9.59 25.13
N GLU A 846 -0.42 8.53 24.54
CA GLU A 846 -1.15 7.60 23.68
C GLU A 846 -2.32 7.00 24.47
N SER A 847 -3.48 6.86 23.82
CA SER A 847 -4.74 6.46 24.48
C SER A 847 -5.09 4.99 24.24
N GLU A 848 -4.47 4.37 23.26
CA GLU A 848 -4.71 2.99 22.84
C GLU A 848 -4.26 1.99 23.92
N GLU A 849 -4.97 0.87 24.05
CA GLU A 849 -4.64 -0.14 25.06
C GLU A 849 -3.52 -1.08 24.58
N THR A 850 -3.64 -1.57 23.34
CA THR A 850 -2.71 -2.55 22.77
C THR A 850 -1.85 -1.97 21.65
N LEU A 851 -0.71 -2.61 21.38
CA LEU A 851 0.16 -2.24 20.26
C LEU A 851 -0.57 -2.39 18.91
N TYR A 852 -1.47 -3.37 18.80
CA TYR A 852 -2.28 -3.54 17.58
C TYR A 852 -3.34 -2.43 17.41
N ASP A 853 -4.00 -1.99 18.49
CA ASP A 853 -4.94 -0.87 18.41
C ASP A 853 -4.22 0.41 17.98
N GLN A 854 -3.01 0.63 18.50
CA GLN A 854 -2.13 1.71 18.06
C GLN A 854 -1.71 1.55 16.60
N TRP A 855 -1.42 0.34 16.16
CA TRP A 855 -1.05 0.07 14.78
C TRP A 855 -2.21 0.36 13.80
N ILE A 856 -3.45 0.02 14.16
CA ILE A 856 -4.65 0.37 13.37
C ILE A 856 -4.97 1.87 13.46
N SER A 857 -4.75 2.54 14.60
CA SER A 857 -4.97 3.98 14.66
C SER A 857 -3.98 4.74 13.77
N GLN A 858 -2.80 4.15 13.54
CA GLN A 858 -1.71 4.72 12.75
C GLN A 858 -1.64 4.22 11.30
N SER A 859 -2.32 3.14 10.93
CA SER A 859 -2.32 2.55 9.58
C SER A 859 -3.48 1.54 9.45
N ASP A 860 -3.56 0.74 8.39
CA ASP A 860 -4.55 -0.34 8.29
C ASP A 860 -4.21 -1.60 9.13
N GLY A 861 -3.08 -1.60 9.86
CA GLY A 861 -2.60 -2.76 10.61
C GLY A 861 -2.11 -3.90 9.71
N SER A 862 -1.81 -3.61 8.44
CA SER A 862 -1.28 -4.57 7.48
C SER A 862 0.22 -4.83 7.67
N VAL A 863 0.64 -6.05 7.34
CA VAL A 863 2.04 -6.46 7.29
C VAL A 863 2.53 -6.28 5.85
N GLY A 864 3.57 -5.46 5.66
CA GLY A 864 4.17 -5.21 4.36
C GLY A 864 4.96 -6.41 3.82
N VAL A 865 5.33 -6.34 2.53
CA VAL A 865 6.19 -7.34 1.88
C VAL A 865 7.65 -7.02 2.15
N LEU A 866 8.48 -8.03 2.40
CA LEU A 866 9.92 -7.84 2.59
C LEU A 866 10.62 -7.46 1.27
N GLY A 867 11.29 -6.30 1.27
CA GLY A 867 12.26 -5.91 0.24
C GLY A 867 13.61 -6.60 0.44
N SER A 868 14.71 -6.02 0.00
CA SER A 868 16.08 -6.56 0.16
C SER A 868 16.96 -5.66 1.04
N SER A 869 16.35 -4.91 1.96
CA SER A 869 16.99 -3.77 2.63
C SER A 869 17.82 -4.11 3.87
N SER A 870 17.87 -5.36 4.31
CA SER A 870 18.49 -5.77 5.57
C SER A 870 18.72 -7.29 5.59
N ASP A 871 19.33 -7.81 6.65
CA ASP A 871 19.86 -9.17 6.79
C ASP A 871 18.88 -10.31 6.49
N PHE A 872 17.56 -10.07 6.59
CA PHE A 872 16.55 -11.06 6.23
C PHE A 872 16.59 -11.46 4.75
N ALA A 873 17.20 -10.65 3.87
CA ALA A 873 17.21 -10.88 2.43
C ALA A 873 17.79 -12.26 2.05
N ALA A 874 18.93 -12.66 2.64
CA ALA A 874 19.54 -13.95 2.36
C ALA A 874 18.67 -15.12 2.86
N PHE A 875 18.02 -14.97 4.01
CA PHE A 875 17.15 -15.99 4.58
C PHE A 875 15.91 -16.24 3.70
N ILE A 876 15.13 -15.21 3.39
CA ILE A 876 13.89 -15.38 2.62
C ILE A 876 14.16 -15.49 1.11
N GLN A 877 14.98 -14.61 0.53
CA GLN A 877 15.07 -14.50 -0.92
C GLN A 877 16.00 -15.54 -1.54
N HIS A 878 17.02 -16.01 -0.81
CA HIS A 878 17.92 -17.06 -1.29
C HIS A 878 17.49 -18.46 -0.84
N LEU A 879 17.15 -18.65 0.44
CA LEU A 879 16.83 -19.97 0.98
C LEU A 879 15.32 -20.28 1.07
N GLY A 880 14.45 -19.26 1.04
CA GLY A 880 13.01 -19.43 1.27
C GLY A 880 12.66 -19.64 2.75
N VAL A 881 13.45 -19.08 3.67
CA VAL A 881 13.18 -19.08 5.12
C VAL A 881 12.13 -18.03 5.44
N THR A 882 10.98 -18.45 6.00
CA THR A 882 9.92 -17.54 6.44
C THR A 882 10.53 -16.48 7.35
N SER A 883 10.36 -15.21 6.98
CA SER A 883 11.05 -14.11 7.65
C SER A 883 10.11 -12.97 8.00
N ALA A 884 10.50 -12.17 8.99
CA ALA A 884 9.82 -10.94 9.36
C ALA A 884 10.83 -9.86 9.74
N ASN A 885 10.42 -8.61 9.59
CA ASN A 885 11.14 -7.43 10.03
C ASN A 885 10.20 -6.53 10.82
N LEU A 886 10.51 -6.26 12.09
CA LEU A 886 9.71 -5.39 12.96
C LEU A 886 10.39 -4.04 13.10
N ARG A 887 9.62 -2.95 13.09
CA ARG A 887 10.16 -1.59 13.21
C ARG A 887 9.14 -0.60 13.74
N PHE A 888 9.65 0.50 14.27
CA PHE A 888 8.86 1.71 14.46
C PHE A 888 9.30 2.75 13.43
N LYS A 889 8.62 3.90 13.32
CA LYS A 889 9.04 5.02 12.48
C LYS A 889 8.72 6.34 13.20
N LEU A 890 9.57 7.35 13.03
CA LEU A 890 9.28 8.73 13.45
C LEU A 890 8.10 9.34 12.68
N SER A 891 7.93 8.95 11.41
CA SER A 891 6.81 9.37 10.57
C SER A 891 6.47 8.30 9.53
N ARG A 892 5.26 8.38 8.94
CA ARG A 892 4.77 7.38 7.96
C ARG A 892 5.61 7.30 6.68
N SER A 893 6.36 8.35 6.31
CA SER A 893 6.88 8.52 4.96
C SER A 893 8.39 8.79 4.84
N HIS A 894 9.14 8.96 5.93
CA HIS A 894 10.54 9.43 5.85
C HIS A 894 11.49 8.67 6.77
N GLN A 895 12.74 8.52 6.31
CA GLN A 895 13.87 8.17 7.18
C GLN A 895 14.09 9.27 8.23
N TYR A 896 14.77 8.94 9.33
CA TYR A 896 15.13 9.92 10.36
C TYR A 896 16.28 10.81 9.86
N GLY A 897 16.30 12.08 10.28
CA GLY A 897 17.14 13.12 9.65
C GLY A 897 18.65 12.94 9.81
N THR A 898 19.12 12.09 10.71
CA THR A 898 20.55 11.85 10.96
C THR A 898 21.06 10.52 10.42
N TYR A 899 20.25 9.80 9.63
CA TYR A 899 20.62 8.52 9.01
C TYR A 899 21.99 8.57 8.33
N HIS A 900 22.82 7.58 8.65
CA HIS A 900 24.21 7.37 8.17
C HIS A 900 25.16 8.58 8.34
N SER A 901 24.91 9.41 9.35
CA SER A 901 25.74 10.57 9.69
C SER A 901 26.42 10.38 11.05
N SER A 902 27.41 11.22 11.36
CA SER A 902 28.01 11.25 12.71
C SER A 902 27.05 11.75 13.79
N MET A 903 25.90 12.27 13.40
CA MET A 903 24.83 12.75 14.28
C MET A 903 23.81 11.66 14.61
N ASP A 904 23.95 10.45 14.05
CA ASP A 904 23.27 9.27 14.56
C ASP A 904 23.96 8.81 15.87
N SER A 905 23.66 9.56 16.93
CA SER A 905 24.32 9.47 18.21
C SER A 905 23.33 9.15 19.33
N VAL A 906 23.86 8.71 20.47
CA VAL A 906 23.06 8.49 21.68
C VAL A 906 22.30 9.75 22.07
N VAL A 907 22.91 10.93 21.92
CA VAL A 907 22.26 12.22 22.21
C VAL A 907 21.08 12.47 21.28
N TYR A 908 21.19 12.16 20.00
CA TYR A 908 20.08 12.24 19.05
C TYR A 908 18.95 11.28 19.46
N SER A 909 19.32 10.02 19.73
CA SER A 909 18.36 8.98 20.11
C SER A 909 17.56 9.37 21.36
N GLU A 910 18.23 9.77 22.43
CA GLU A 910 17.59 10.14 23.70
C GLU A 910 16.86 11.49 23.68
N LYS A 911 17.06 12.33 22.65
CA LYS A 911 16.31 13.58 22.51
C LYS A 911 15.08 13.44 21.61
N PHE A 912 15.21 12.68 20.54
CA PHE A 912 14.26 12.72 19.43
C PHE A 912 13.73 11.36 19.02
N ALA A 913 14.57 10.32 19.08
CA ALA A 913 14.17 9.00 18.62
C ALA A 913 13.41 8.21 19.70
N ASP A 914 13.84 8.22 20.97
CA ASP A 914 13.21 7.52 22.10
C ASP A 914 13.58 8.07 23.48
N PRO A 915 13.06 9.25 23.85
CA PRO A 915 13.51 9.93 25.08
C PRO A 915 13.34 9.14 26.38
N ASN A 916 12.41 8.17 26.41
CA ASN A 916 12.11 7.35 27.58
C ASN A 916 12.38 5.84 27.35
N TYR A 917 13.00 5.47 26.22
CA TYR A 917 13.22 4.08 25.81
C TYR A 917 11.93 3.23 25.67
N ALA A 918 10.74 3.85 25.58
CA ALA A 918 9.47 3.13 25.51
C ALA A 918 9.36 2.29 24.23
N THR A 919 9.90 2.80 23.12
CA THR A 919 9.89 2.10 21.84
C THR A 919 10.88 0.94 21.84
N HIS A 920 12.07 1.11 22.41
CA HIS A 920 13.03 0.02 22.62
C HIS A 920 12.41 -1.10 23.47
N VAL A 921 11.73 -0.75 24.57
CA VAL A 921 11.02 -1.72 25.43
C VAL A 921 9.95 -2.46 24.64
N THR A 922 9.13 -1.73 23.88
CA THR A 922 8.04 -2.34 23.10
C THR A 922 8.59 -3.24 22.00
N THR A 923 9.68 -2.84 21.34
CA THR A 923 10.38 -3.63 20.32
C THR A 923 10.93 -4.93 20.92
N ALA A 924 11.65 -4.88 22.04
CA ALA A 924 12.19 -6.07 22.70
C ALA A 924 11.08 -7.02 23.16
N ARG A 925 9.95 -6.48 23.66
CA ARG A 925 8.77 -7.28 24.02
C ARG A 925 8.15 -7.97 22.80
N TRP A 926 7.96 -7.24 21.71
CA TRP A 926 7.31 -7.78 20.51
C TRP A 926 8.17 -8.83 19.82
N TRP A 927 9.42 -8.50 19.57
CA TRP A 927 10.39 -9.39 18.93
C TRP A 927 10.62 -10.66 19.76
N GLY A 928 10.83 -10.53 21.07
CA GLY A 928 11.00 -11.66 21.95
C GLY A 928 9.73 -12.52 22.13
N LEU A 929 8.54 -11.92 22.13
CA LEU A 929 7.27 -12.67 22.19
C LEU A 929 7.04 -13.48 20.91
N VAL A 930 7.31 -12.91 19.74
CA VAL A 930 7.29 -13.64 18.46
C VAL A 930 8.25 -14.84 18.51
N ALA A 931 9.47 -14.63 18.97
CA ALA A 931 10.47 -15.69 19.09
C ALA A 931 10.06 -16.78 20.09
N LEU A 932 9.54 -16.43 21.27
CA LEU A 932 9.04 -17.40 22.26
C LEU A 932 7.92 -18.27 21.69
N ARG A 933 6.95 -17.67 20.97
CA ARG A 933 5.85 -18.43 20.37
C ARG A 933 6.34 -19.37 19.27
N LEU A 934 7.27 -18.93 18.42
CA LEU A 934 7.88 -19.80 17.41
C LEU A 934 8.72 -20.92 18.05
N ALA A 935 9.40 -20.64 19.16
CA ALA A 935 10.27 -21.59 19.85
C ALA A 935 9.49 -22.65 20.63
N ASP A 936 8.36 -22.30 21.25
CA ASP A 936 7.64 -23.16 22.20
C ASP A 936 6.38 -23.83 21.64
N SER A 937 5.80 -23.30 20.56
CA SER A 937 4.53 -23.86 20.03
C SER A 937 4.73 -25.27 19.47
N ALA A 938 3.92 -26.23 19.90
CA ALA A 938 4.00 -27.61 19.39
C ALA A 938 3.79 -27.68 17.87
N VAL A 939 2.89 -26.86 17.34
CA VAL A 939 2.71 -26.62 15.90
C VAL A 939 3.24 -25.23 15.56
N ILE A 940 4.03 -25.11 14.50
CA ILE A 940 4.55 -23.82 14.04
C ILE A 940 3.36 -22.92 13.63
N PRO A 941 3.23 -21.70 14.19
CA PRO A 941 2.06 -20.83 13.96
C PRO A 941 2.15 -20.06 12.63
N PHE A 942 2.40 -20.76 11.51
CA PHE A 942 2.35 -20.17 10.17
C PHE A 942 0.97 -20.35 9.55
N ASP A 943 0.53 -19.36 8.78
CA ASP A 943 -0.73 -19.35 8.06
C ASP A 943 -0.50 -19.01 6.58
N PHE A 944 -0.63 -20.01 5.73
CA PHE A 944 -0.39 -19.89 4.29
C PHE A 944 -1.64 -19.45 3.50
N THR A 945 -2.77 -19.25 4.15
CA THR A 945 -4.03 -18.91 3.47
C THR A 945 -4.02 -17.51 2.85
N SER A 946 -3.18 -16.61 3.37
CA SER A 946 -3.02 -15.22 2.91
C SER A 946 -2.25 -15.08 1.58
N TYR A 947 -1.39 -16.05 1.23
CA TYR A 947 -0.56 -15.98 0.02
C TYR A 947 -1.38 -15.82 -1.26
N ALA A 948 -2.48 -16.56 -1.38
CA ALA A 948 -3.28 -16.53 -2.61
C ALA A 948 -3.84 -15.13 -2.89
N SER A 949 -4.24 -14.39 -1.86
CA SER A 949 -4.68 -13.01 -1.99
C SER A 949 -3.55 -12.09 -2.41
N VAL A 950 -2.40 -12.17 -1.72
CA VAL A 950 -1.20 -11.35 -2.04
C VAL A 950 -0.72 -11.60 -3.47
N MET A 951 -0.70 -12.86 -3.91
CA MET A 951 -0.31 -13.22 -5.27
C MET A 951 -1.35 -12.77 -6.31
N SER A 952 -2.65 -12.88 -6.01
CA SER A 952 -3.70 -12.46 -6.95
C SER A 952 -3.65 -10.96 -7.21
N GLU A 953 -3.48 -10.16 -6.16
CA GLU A 953 -3.32 -8.70 -6.27
C GLU A 953 -2.07 -8.33 -7.07
N ALA A 954 -0.93 -8.94 -6.74
CA ALA A 954 0.34 -8.70 -7.43
C ALA A 954 0.28 -9.07 -8.91
N LEU A 955 -0.35 -10.20 -9.26
CA LEU A 955 -0.51 -10.61 -10.66
C LEU A 955 -1.42 -9.63 -11.42
N ALA A 956 -2.45 -9.09 -10.78
CA ALA A 956 -3.32 -8.08 -11.38
C ALA A 956 -2.54 -6.77 -11.64
N THR A 957 -1.74 -6.31 -10.67
CA THR A 957 -0.86 -5.14 -10.83
C THR A 957 0.15 -5.36 -11.95
N PHE A 958 0.79 -6.53 -12.00
CA PHE A 958 1.73 -6.87 -13.07
C PHE A 958 1.07 -6.88 -14.45
N ALA A 959 -0.10 -7.53 -14.58
CA ALA A 959 -0.82 -7.60 -15.86
C ALA A 959 -1.23 -6.20 -16.36
N SER A 960 -1.65 -5.31 -15.45
CA SER A 960 -1.96 -3.92 -15.78
C SER A 960 -0.71 -3.18 -16.29
N ARG A 961 0.43 -3.30 -15.58
CA ARG A 961 1.69 -2.66 -16.00
C ARG A 961 2.22 -3.21 -17.32
N LEU A 962 2.18 -4.53 -17.53
CA LEU A 962 2.62 -5.16 -18.78
C LEU A 962 1.85 -4.61 -20.00
N ASN A 963 0.53 -4.47 -19.86
CA ASN A 963 -0.32 -3.93 -20.92
C ASN A 963 0.00 -2.45 -21.20
N CYS A 964 0.18 -1.63 -20.17
CA CYS A 964 0.46 -0.19 -20.33
C CYS A 964 1.90 0.12 -20.78
N GLU A 965 2.89 -0.62 -20.29
CA GLU A 965 4.32 -0.29 -20.47
C GLU A 965 4.95 -0.94 -21.71
N GLN A 966 4.46 -2.11 -22.14
CA GLN A 966 5.09 -2.89 -23.21
C GLN A 966 4.14 -3.39 -24.31
N GLU A 967 2.82 -3.28 -24.15
CA GLU A 967 1.81 -3.74 -25.13
C GLU A 967 2.00 -5.21 -25.57
N GLN A 968 2.48 -6.08 -24.67
CA GLN A 968 2.76 -7.47 -24.99
C GLN A 968 1.62 -8.40 -24.56
N ALA A 969 1.23 -9.32 -25.44
CA ALA A 969 0.28 -10.39 -25.13
C ALA A 969 0.99 -11.59 -24.46
N VAL A 970 0.85 -11.72 -23.14
CA VAL A 970 1.32 -12.87 -22.35
C VAL A 970 0.12 -13.59 -21.73
N ASP A 971 0.07 -14.92 -21.82
CA ASP A 971 -1.01 -15.72 -21.22
C ASP A 971 -0.72 -16.04 -19.75
N LEU A 972 -1.33 -15.24 -18.87
CA LEU A 972 -1.23 -15.40 -17.41
C LEU A 972 -2.32 -16.32 -16.83
N SER A 973 -3.15 -16.96 -17.66
CA SER A 973 -4.29 -17.76 -17.18
C SER A 973 -3.85 -18.99 -16.38
N ALA A 974 -2.77 -19.66 -16.80
CA ALA A 974 -2.20 -20.80 -16.10
C ALA A 974 -1.70 -20.41 -14.70
N LEU A 975 -1.00 -19.28 -14.59
CA LEU A 975 -0.51 -18.74 -13.32
C LEU A 975 -1.68 -18.34 -12.40
N ARG A 976 -2.70 -17.65 -12.94
CA ARG A 976 -3.92 -17.30 -12.19
C ARG A 976 -4.61 -18.53 -11.63
N ASN A 977 -4.77 -19.59 -12.43
CA ASN A 977 -5.35 -20.84 -11.98
C ASN A 977 -4.49 -21.54 -10.91
N ALA A 978 -3.16 -21.49 -11.04
CA ALA A 978 -2.25 -22.03 -10.03
C ALA A 978 -2.34 -21.29 -8.70
N ILE A 979 -2.50 -19.96 -8.70
CA ILE A 979 -2.71 -19.15 -7.49
C ILE A 979 -4.02 -19.53 -6.79
N VAL A 980 -5.12 -19.67 -7.54
CA VAL A 980 -6.41 -20.13 -6.98
C VAL A 980 -6.27 -21.52 -6.38
N HIS A 981 -5.64 -22.46 -7.11
CA HIS A 981 -5.41 -23.81 -6.62
C HIS A 981 -4.54 -23.87 -5.36
N TYR A 982 -3.53 -23.00 -5.28
CA TYR A 982 -2.69 -22.84 -4.09
C TYR A 982 -3.53 -22.39 -2.89
N GLY A 983 -4.40 -21.38 -3.07
CA GLY A 983 -5.31 -20.88 -2.03
C GLY A 983 -6.24 -21.96 -1.48
N ASP A 984 -6.90 -22.71 -2.37
CA ASP A 984 -7.77 -23.83 -1.99
C ASP A 984 -7.00 -24.92 -1.22
N SER A 985 -5.78 -25.22 -1.67
CA SER A 985 -4.92 -26.22 -1.05
C SER A 985 -4.44 -25.79 0.34
N ALA A 986 -4.06 -24.52 0.49
CA ALA A 986 -3.66 -23.93 1.77
C ALA A 986 -4.83 -23.93 2.76
N ALA A 987 -6.03 -23.53 2.33
CA ALA A 987 -7.24 -23.54 3.15
C ALA A 987 -7.61 -24.96 3.62
N LEU A 988 -7.52 -25.96 2.73
CA LEU A 988 -7.75 -27.36 3.08
C LEU A 988 -6.67 -27.90 4.04
N PHE A 989 -5.40 -27.55 3.82
CA PHE A 989 -4.29 -27.94 4.69
C PHE A 989 -4.50 -27.43 6.11
N HIS A 990 -4.80 -26.13 6.29
CA HIS A 990 -5.03 -25.52 7.61
C HIS A 990 -6.27 -26.03 8.32
N ARG A 991 -7.34 -26.34 7.57
CA ARG A 991 -8.53 -27.03 8.14
C ARG A 991 -8.16 -28.38 8.72
N ARG A 992 -7.41 -29.20 7.98
CA ARG A 992 -6.99 -30.54 8.45
C ARG A 992 -5.98 -30.49 9.57
N LEU A 993 -5.08 -29.50 9.57
CA LEU A 993 -4.16 -29.25 10.67
C LEU A 993 -4.93 -29.01 11.98
N THR A 994 -6.01 -28.23 11.91
CA THR A 994 -6.89 -27.93 13.06
C THR A 994 -7.65 -29.16 13.55
N GLU A 995 -8.05 -30.06 12.65
CA GLU A 995 -8.81 -31.29 12.95
C GLU A 995 -7.93 -32.48 13.41
N ALA A 996 -6.61 -32.40 13.24
CA ALA A 996 -5.71 -33.51 13.51
C ALA A 996 -5.58 -33.79 15.03
N THR A 997 -5.73 -35.06 15.42
CA THR A 997 -5.45 -35.51 16.79
C THR A 997 -3.93 -35.62 17.01
N ALA A 998 -3.44 -35.07 18.13
CA ALA A 998 -2.02 -34.81 18.36
C ALA A 998 -1.23 -36.03 18.87
N SER A 999 -0.85 -36.96 17.99
CA SER A 999 0.32 -37.82 18.25
C SER A 999 1.62 -37.10 17.84
N HIS A 1000 2.74 -37.40 18.49
CA HIS A 1000 4.03 -36.76 18.23
C HIS A 1000 4.45 -36.88 16.75
N THR A 1001 4.31 -38.07 16.14
CA THR A 1001 4.62 -38.31 14.73
C THR A 1001 3.74 -37.52 13.75
N GLN A 1002 2.51 -37.18 14.15
CA GLN A 1002 1.64 -36.33 13.32
C GLN A 1002 2.06 -34.87 13.39
N LEU A 1003 2.47 -34.38 14.57
CA LEU A 1003 2.94 -33.00 14.74
C LEU A 1003 4.23 -32.72 13.95
N GLU A 1004 5.22 -33.62 14.01
CA GLU A 1004 6.44 -33.52 13.20
C GLU A 1004 6.12 -33.43 11.70
N TRP A 1005 5.20 -34.27 11.24
CA TRP A 1005 4.79 -34.27 9.83
C TRP A 1005 4.15 -32.95 9.41
N TRP A 1006 3.30 -32.36 10.26
CA TRP A 1006 2.68 -31.05 10.01
C TRP A 1006 3.71 -29.92 10.02
N ASN A 1007 4.58 -29.86 11.04
CA ASN A 1007 5.65 -28.85 11.13
C ASN A 1007 6.56 -28.92 9.92
N ARG A 1008 6.94 -30.13 9.48
CA ARG A 1008 7.77 -30.28 8.28
C ARG A 1008 7.12 -29.69 7.03
N ARG A 1009 5.80 -29.79 6.89
CA ARG A 1009 5.07 -29.21 5.75
C ARG A 1009 4.96 -27.70 5.85
N LEU A 1010 4.77 -27.16 7.05
CA LEU A 1010 4.77 -25.71 7.30
C LEU A 1010 6.13 -25.11 6.93
N LEU A 1011 7.25 -25.75 7.30
CA LEU A 1011 8.59 -25.33 6.90
C LEU A 1011 8.78 -25.34 5.39
N LEU A 1012 8.34 -26.41 4.73
CA LEU A 1012 8.49 -26.57 3.28
C LEU A 1012 7.63 -25.59 2.47
N GLY A 1013 6.53 -25.08 3.03
CA GLY A 1013 5.61 -24.19 2.32
C GLY A 1013 6.31 -22.97 1.71
N GLU A 1014 7.19 -22.33 2.48
CA GLU A 1014 7.99 -21.19 2.00
C GLU A 1014 9.13 -21.63 1.09
N ARG A 1015 9.84 -22.72 1.43
CA ARG A 1015 10.97 -23.24 0.64
C ARG A 1015 10.59 -23.59 -0.78
N GLN A 1016 9.36 -24.05 -0.97
CA GLN A 1016 8.83 -24.42 -2.27
C GLN A 1016 8.61 -23.21 -3.17
N LEU A 1017 8.57 -21.98 -2.65
CA LEU A 1017 8.45 -20.76 -3.44
C LEU A 1017 9.81 -20.24 -3.95
N THR A 1018 10.83 -21.11 -4.00
CA THR A 1018 12.16 -20.78 -4.54
C THR A 1018 12.44 -21.48 -5.86
N LEU A 1019 13.05 -20.77 -6.81
CA LEU A 1019 13.56 -21.30 -8.07
C LEU A 1019 15.05 -21.60 -7.93
N ASP A 1020 15.45 -22.86 -8.13
CA ASP A 1020 16.87 -23.26 -8.01
C ASP A 1020 17.77 -22.51 -9.01
N LYS A 1021 17.24 -22.14 -10.18
CA LYS A 1021 17.95 -21.35 -11.20
C LYS A 1021 18.03 -19.85 -10.88
N GLY A 1022 17.29 -19.38 -9.88
CA GLY A 1022 17.14 -17.96 -9.55
C GLY A 1022 16.10 -17.21 -10.40
N LEU A 1023 15.92 -15.94 -10.07
CA LEU A 1023 15.08 -15.00 -10.80
C LEU A 1023 15.77 -14.52 -12.09
N PRO A 1024 15.00 -14.06 -13.09
CA PRO A 1024 15.55 -13.41 -14.29
C PRO A 1024 16.49 -12.27 -13.91
N HIS A 1025 17.62 -12.15 -14.63
CA HIS A 1025 18.66 -11.13 -14.42
C HIS A 1025 19.39 -11.16 -13.06
N ARG A 1026 18.87 -11.89 -12.08
CA ARG A 1026 19.30 -11.87 -10.67
C ARG A 1026 19.34 -13.29 -10.07
N PRO A 1027 20.25 -14.16 -10.54
CA PRO A 1027 20.22 -15.61 -10.25
C PRO A 1027 20.48 -15.97 -8.78
N TRP A 1028 21.07 -15.06 -7.99
CA TRP A 1028 21.27 -15.28 -6.56
C TRP A 1028 19.94 -15.19 -5.78
N TYR A 1029 19.03 -14.33 -6.22
CA TYR A 1029 17.68 -14.22 -5.66
C TYR A 1029 16.82 -15.34 -6.26
N LYS A 1030 16.12 -16.11 -5.42
CA LYS A 1030 15.41 -17.33 -5.82
C LYS A 1030 13.93 -17.31 -5.49
N HIS A 1031 13.52 -16.52 -4.51
CA HIS A 1031 12.14 -16.51 -4.04
C HIS A 1031 11.20 -15.80 -5.01
N VAL A 1032 10.18 -16.50 -5.50
CA VAL A 1032 9.34 -16.01 -6.61
C VAL A 1032 8.20 -15.10 -6.19
N VAL A 1033 7.83 -15.10 -4.91
CA VAL A 1033 6.69 -14.30 -4.43
C VAL A 1033 7.18 -13.04 -3.74
N VAL A 1034 8.00 -13.17 -2.70
CA VAL A 1034 8.51 -12.07 -1.87
C VAL A 1034 9.95 -11.70 -2.25
N GLY A 1035 10.23 -10.42 -2.50
CA GLY A 1035 11.58 -9.88 -2.64
C GLY A 1035 11.62 -8.40 -3.07
N GLY A 1036 12.80 -7.80 -3.19
CA GLY A 1036 12.96 -6.45 -3.76
C GLY A 1036 12.96 -6.45 -5.29
N GLY A 1037 12.43 -5.41 -5.93
CA GLY A 1037 12.56 -5.19 -7.38
C GLY A 1037 13.96 -4.70 -7.78
N SER A 1038 14.41 -4.98 -9.00
CA SER A 1038 15.73 -4.53 -9.50
C SER A 1038 15.90 -3.01 -9.56
N ASP A 1039 14.81 -2.25 -9.70
CA ASP A 1039 14.78 -0.78 -9.69
C ASP A 1039 14.44 -0.18 -8.31
N ALA A 1040 13.98 -1.00 -7.36
CA ALA A 1040 13.51 -0.59 -6.04
C ALA A 1040 13.85 -1.62 -4.95
N LEU A 1041 15.16 -1.87 -4.74
CA LEU A 1041 15.66 -2.89 -3.80
C LEU A 1041 15.09 -2.78 -2.38
N TYR A 1042 14.81 -1.57 -1.91
CA TYR A 1042 14.30 -1.34 -0.55
C TYR A 1042 12.81 -1.61 -0.37
N SER A 1043 12.03 -1.56 -1.45
CA SER A 1043 10.60 -1.78 -1.42
C SER A 1043 10.31 -3.26 -1.68
N GLY A 1044 9.50 -3.88 -0.81
CA GLY A 1044 9.00 -5.23 -1.08
C GLY A 1044 8.07 -5.23 -2.27
N VAL A 1045 8.31 -6.14 -3.21
CA VAL A 1045 7.50 -6.37 -4.40
C VAL A 1045 7.06 -7.82 -4.41
N SER A 1046 5.80 -8.03 -4.74
CA SER A 1046 5.27 -9.37 -5.01
C SER A 1046 5.53 -9.75 -6.46
N PHE A 1047 6.01 -10.97 -6.70
CA PHE A 1047 6.56 -11.42 -8.00
C PHE A 1047 7.75 -10.59 -8.51
N PRO A 1048 8.86 -10.51 -7.74
CA PRO A 1048 10.02 -9.69 -8.10
C PRO A 1048 10.61 -10.03 -9.47
N GLY A 1049 10.64 -11.30 -9.89
CA GLY A 1049 11.17 -11.66 -11.21
C GLY A 1049 10.27 -11.23 -12.38
N LEU A 1050 8.94 -11.17 -12.19
CA LEU A 1050 8.04 -10.58 -13.18
C LEU A 1050 8.21 -9.06 -13.24
N ALA A 1051 8.37 -8.40 -12.08
CA ALA A 1051 8.68 -6.98 -12.03
C ALA A 1051 9.99 -6.65 -12.76
N ASP A 1052 11.03 -7.47 -12.60
CA ASP A 1052 12.30 -7.31 -13.33
C ASP A 1052 12.12 -7.42 -14.84
N CYS A 1053 11.28 -8.34 -15.32
CA CYS A 1053 11.01 -8.44 -16.75
C CYS A 1053 10.46 -7.13 -17.34
N LEU A 1054 9.68 -6.36 -16.55
CA LEU A 1054 9.23 -5.03 -16.95
C LEU A 1054 10.39 -4.04 -17.00
N THR A 1055 11.20 -4.00 -15.94
CA THR A 1055 12.36 -3.10 -15.80
C THR A 1055 13.39 -3.32 -16.91
N PHE A 1056 13.68 -4.57 -17.27
CA PHE A 1056 14.64 -4.94 -18.31
C PHE A 1056 14.05 -4.99 -19.73
N ARG A 1057 12.74 -4.77 -19.88
CA ARG A 1057 12.02 -4.82 -21.16
C ARG A 1057 12.18 -6.16 -21.89
N ASP A 1058 11.99 -7.24 -21.15
CA ASP A 1058 12.00 -8.59 -21.70
C ASP A 1058 10.87 -8.80 -22.73
N ASP A 1059 11.06 -9.73 -23.66
CA ASP A 1059 10.04 -10.08 -24.65
C ASP A 1059 8.96 -11.03 -24.08
N SER A 1060 7.86 -11.18 -24.80
CA SER A 1060 6.71 -11.95 -24.32
C SER A 1060 7.04 -13.43 -24.10
N SER A 1061 8.03 -13.96 -24.81
CA SER A 1061 8.49 -15.35 -24.63
C SER A 1061 9.27 -15.52 -23.33
N ALA A 1062 10.13 -14.56 -22.98
CA ALA A 1062 10.87 -14.57 -21.73
C ALA A 1062 9.93 -14.39 -20.53
N ILE A 1063 8.98 -13.45 -20.63
CA ILE A 1063 7.95 -13.22 -19.60
C ILE A 1063 7.09 -14.47 -19.40
N GLN A 1064 6.59 -15.07 -20.50
CA GLN A 1064 5.81 -16.31 -20.43
C GLN A 1064 6.61 -17.44 -19.80
N SER A 1065 7.87 -17.62 -20.20
CA SER A 1065 8.74 -18.65 -19.60
C SER A 1065 8.86 -18.46 -18.09
N HIS A 1066 8.99 -17.23 -17.62
CA HIS A 1066 9.08 -16.97 -16.18
C HIS A 1066 7.73 -17.21 -15.47
N ALA A 1067 6.62 -16.78 -16.05
CA ALA A 1067 5.28 -17.08 -15.54
C ALA A 1067 5.02 -18.59 -15.45
N ASP A 1068 5.53 -19.37 -16.41
CA ASP A 1068 5.46 -20.83 -16.42
C ASP A 1068 6.34 -21.45 -15.32
N ASP A 1069 7.54 -20.93 -15.07
CA ASP A 1069 8.39 -21.37 -13.95
C ASP A 1069 7.68 -21.15 -12.61
N ILE A 1070 7.08 -19.97 -12.42
CA ILE A 1070 6.29 -19.64 -11.23
C ILE A 1070 5.13 -20.64 -11.12
N THR A 1071 4.37 -20.85 -12.19
CA THR A 1071 3.25 -21.80 -12.23
C THR A 1071 3.65 -23.21 -11.80
N HIS A 1072 4.78 -23.73 -12.30
CA HIS A 1072 5.29 -25.04 -11.90
C HIS A 1072 5.69 -25.10 -10.43
N THR A 1073 6.27 -24.02 -9.91
CA THR A 1073 6.65 -23.87 -8.50
C THR A 1073 5.43 -23.99 -7.56
N HIS A 1074 4.26 -23.50 -7.98
CA HIS A 1074 3.01 -23.53 -7.22
C HIS A 1074 2.24 -24.87 -7.31
N SER A 1075 2.63 -25.76 -8.23
CA SER A 1075 1.87 -26.97 -8.58
C SER A 1075 2.11 -28.18 -7.66
N MET A 1076 2.98 -28.07 -6.64
CA MET A 1076 3.23 -29.14 -5.67
C MET A 1076 2.69 -28.78 -4.28
N PRO A 1077 1.41 -29.07 -3.96
CA PRO A 1077 0.79 -28.51 -2.78
C PRO A 1077 1.33 -29.16 -1.51
N LEU A 1078 1.16 -28.44 -0.41
CA LEU A 1078 0.95 -28.90 0.97
C LEU A 1078 0.08 -30.18 1.00
N GLN A 1079 0.64 -31.33 0.62
CA GLN A 1079 -0.10 -32.58 0.42
C GLN A 1079 -0.72 -33.02 1.75
N THR A 1080 -2.00 -33.36 1.72
CA THR A 1080 -2.84 -33.48 2.92
C THR A 1080 -3.00 -34.90 3.46
N SER A 1081 -2.20 -35.89 3.01
CA SER A 1081 -2.34 -37.29 3.46
C SER A 1081 -1.00 -37.97 3.77
N LEU A 1082 -0.92 -38.62 4.94
CA LEU A 1082 0.12 -39.60 5.30
C LEU A 1082 0.07 -40.86 4.40
N LEU A 1083 -1.10 -41.18 3.83
CA LEU A 1083 -1.37 -42.44 3.11
C LEU A 1083 -0.92 -42.43 1.64
N SER A 1084 -0.73 -41.26 1.02
CA SER A 1084 -0.31 -41.17 -0.40
C SER A 1084 1.14 -41.60 -0.62
N GLN A 1085 2.03 -41.45 0.37
CA GLN A 1085 3.40 -41.97 0.30
C GLN A 1085 3.45 -43.51 0.33
N HIS A 1086 2.56 -44.17 1.07
CA HIS A 1086 2.45 -45.63 0.99
C HIS A 1086 1.89 -46.10 -0.36
N ARG A 1087 0.95 -45.36 -0.97
CA ARG A 1087 0.47 -45.69 -2.33
C ARG A 1087 1.48 -45.38 -3.43
N SER A 1088 2.31 -44.34 -3.31
CA SER A 1088 3.36 -44.07 -4.29
C SER A 1088 4.56 -45.03 -4.11
N ALA A 1089 4.94 -45.40 -2.90
CA ALA A 1089 5.96 -46.42 -2.65
C ALA A 1089 5.53 -47.81 -3.13
N VAL A 1090 4.25 -48.18 -2.94
CA VAL A 1090 3.69 -49.44 -3.47
C VAL A 1090 3.49 -49.38 -4.99
N GLY A 1091 3.11 -48.23 -5.56
CA GLY A 1091 3.04 -48.02 -7.01
C GLY A 1091 4.40 -48.03 -7.70
N THR A 1092 5.45 -47.55 -7.04
CA THR A 1092 6.83 -47.59 -7.54
C THR A 1092 7.42 -49.00 -7.41
N ALA A 1093 7.08 -49.74 -6.35
CA ALA A 1093 7.45 -51.14 -6.19
C ALA A 1093 6.74 -52.08 -7.20
N LEU A 1094 5.45 -51.84 -7.49
CA LEU A 1094 4.70 -52.56 -8.52
C LEU A 1094 5.17 -52.20 -9.94
N GLY A 1095 5.58 -50.94 -10.17
CA GLY A 1095 6.20 -50.48 -11.42
C GLY A 1095 7.62 -51.03 -11.66
N LEU A 1096 8.36 -51.37 -10.60
CA LEU A 1096 9.64 -52.08 -10.70
C LEU A 1096 9.45 -53.58 -10.98
N CYS A 1097 8.45 -54.23 -10.37
CA CYS A 1097 8.12 -55.63 -10.67
C CYS A 1097 7.63 -55.82 -12.12
N TYR A 1098 6.83 -54.87 -12.65
CA TYR A 1098 6.35 -54.93 -14.04
C TYR A 1098 7.47 -54.67 -15.08
N ARG A 1099 8.56 -53.98 -14.71
CA ARG A 1099 9.73 -53.76 -15.58
C ARG A 1099 10.77 -54.89 -15.52
N LEU A 1100 10.69 -55.79 -14.53
CA LEU A 1100 11.59 -56.93 -14.40
C LEU A 1100 11.07 -58.20 -15.11
N GLU A 1101 9.75 -58.34 -15.31
CA GLU A 1101 9.19 -59.44 -16.11
C GLU A 1101 9.22 -59.20 -17.63
N HIS A 1102 9.38 -57.96 -18.09
CA HIS A 1102 9.45 -57.63 -19.53
C HIS A 1102 10.87 -57.55 -20.12
N LYS A 1103 11.93 -57.82 -19.33
CA LYS A 1103 13.33 -57.83 -19.81
C LYS A 1103 13.93 -59.24 -20.01
N ALA A 1104 13.12 -60.29 -19.93
CA ALA A 1104 13.56 -61.67 -20.17
C ALA A 1104 13.22 -62.21 -21.57
N TRP A 1105 12.60 -61.43 -22.46
CA TRP A 1105 12.27 -61.83 -23.84
C TRP A 1105 12.65 -60.74 -24.85
N SER A 1106 13.96 -60.58 -25.10
CA SER A 1106 14.52 -60.15 -26.39
C SER A 1106 16.05 -60.04 -26.31
N LEU A 1107 16.68 -61.21 -26.29
CA LEU A 1107 18.02 -61.41 -26.85
C LEU A 1107 17.82 -62.21 -28.14
N GLU A 1108 17.68 -61.47 -29.26
CA GLU A 1108 18.07 -61.87 -30.62
C GLU A 1108 18.25 -60.60 -31.47
#